data_AF-A0A9D1UFY0-F1
#
_entry.id   AF-A0A9D1UFY0-F1
#
_cell.length_a   1.000
_cell.length_b   1.000
_cell.length_c   1.000
_cell.angle_alpha   90.00
_cell.angle_beta   90.00
_cell.angle_gamma   90.00
#
_symmetry.space_group_name_H-M   'P 1'
#
loop_
_entity.id
_entity.type
_entity.pdbx_description
1 polymer ?
#
loop_
_entity_poly.entity_id
_entity_poly.type
_entity_poly.pdbx_seq_one_letter_code
_entity_poly.pdbx_strand_id
1 'polypeptide(L)'
;MKKTISLLVALTMIVTSLSIAFPVFADTGAEVDTVVDELSELYQEEAEDDKSIEDSAASRVIVKANIEPETYGSAEKINGTDDVYIYQYETASEAANALEYYDSLSFVEWAETDGIVESQSSSFSADETFSYGADMFGSKYAKQYLETIDAPEVNIALIDTGINFHKVDFQSTNRVIDSGINLSDTGEEGTAQADVGSLSTVYHGSHITSILLDNTASNVNIIGYKAMNRDGYGTLSAVATCVQQAVEDGADIINLSLNGIGEPPSLIKEAIQDAYKNGVICVVAAGNYNDDVSYYYPANMDEVFTVGAVDNGGNPCFLSNYGEELDFVAPGYQIEVYGNSSLDKPQYVNGTSFAAPFIAAASAVALSVHPDYSVEEIKQVLIDSCVTKNDLAYSSPYLRDVEIKDSSLSGFTFGNLGEKAESEDLYYGYGMPQMQKIVGMDEVCSAPEFSVSSGTYHEEFELSLSSDASAEIYYTTDGSYPTAERSELYTEPLTVSSTVSIRAVAYSDGKIKSVPSSAVYKMEYYADESDFTIDDRGYITGYTGEKNEIIVPEAINGTTVKGVAEYAFYDDFDPAEMEESQQAWDRSEHLLGIVLPNTVTEIEDYAFFSFILSYVSAPGLKVIGEAGLSTPLVYLNAPNIERIEDLGLNYSNLTELDLPKLTYAGYASFRENKYLAKVKMPSLNIVPDSAFNNCYRLEEVELDSAVELEDCAFERCWFLRNVYAPDVETMGDMGFTYCDNLREISLPNLIRMDGVYNFKWCSTLTKIDLPKLQNIPEQTFMYCYMLSDINMPKVEQIGYQAFYDTYSLGNIQFDSLKVLGDEVFVNSTASELYAPNLETMGNKVFASYSTWNDTYAQNTNLKIIYAPILKTLSDETLAYTSGLTELDLPNLKTIGENALYESGVNYLYAPELETAESLPVTDNAVVVVSDKLTNCTYVPQNTTLTIQGDKGSYGEKYAESNGLEFIDVNAMGGSIRVTDAGLRFGYSFYDTQKKEVEEYGFVYAAGEQDGNDLTVEQIDGESVLQLVAYNRLTHEDETTTFNLVFTDIPQASYDMEVTARAYVKIDGKYFYSDVTTRSFNQVANAVLADDEIDENTKDALRKLYQ
;
A
#
# COMPACT_ATOMS: atom_id res chain seq x y z
N MET A 1 21.91 -19.07 -7.56
CA MET A 1 23.24 -19.67 -7.21
C MET A 1 23.11 -20.86 -6.22
N LYS A 2 22.11 -21.75 -6.43
CA LYS A 2 21.76 -22.89 -5.55
C LYS A 2 22.00 -24.25 -6.26
N LYS A 3 23.23 -24.53 -6.69
CA LYS A 3 23.63 -25.87 -7.21
C LYS A 3 24.93 -26.44 -6.60
N THR A 4 25.39 -25.89 -5.48
CA THR A 4 26.66 -26.32 -4.86
C THR A 4 26.60 -26.56 -3.35
N ILE A 5 25.41 -26.62 -2.74
CA ILE A 5 25.22 -26.94 -1.31
C ILE A 5 24.37 -28.21 -1.17
N SER A 6 24.70 -29.26 -1.94
CA SER A 6 24.07 -30.59 -1.79
C SER A 6 25.12 -31.68 -1.50
N LEU A 7 26.35 -31.28 -1.17
CA LEU A 7 27.45 -32.21 -0.89
C LEU A 7 28.09 -32.04 0.50
N LEU A 8 27.65 -31.07 1.31
CA LEU A 8 28.23 -30.82 2.65
C LEU A 8 27.33 -31.20 3.82
N VAL A 9 26.03 -31.45 3.61
CA VAL A 9 25.08 -31.82 4.68
C VAL A 9 25.11 -33.33 5.00
N ALA A 10 25.70 -34.14 4.12
CA ALA A 10 25.76 -35.60 4.28
C ALA A 10 26.86 -36.13 5.23
N LEU A 11 27.55 -35.28 6.02
CA LEU A 11 28.70 -35.74 6.83
C LEU A 11 28.66 -35.48 8.35
N THR A 12 27.51 -35.15 8.93
CA THR A 12 27.39 -34.95 10.41
C THR A 12 26.35 -35.82 11.12
N MET A 13 25.72 -36.80 10.46
CA MET A 13 24.76 -37.72 11.11
C MET A 13 25.34 -39.11 11.43
N ILE A 14 26.32 -39.20 12.34
CA ILE A 14 26.60 -40.45 13.07
C ILE A 14 26.94 -40.12 14.53
N VAL A 15 26.24 -40.80 15.46
CA VAL A 15 26.31 -40.77 16.94
C VAL A 15 25.37 -39.70 17.53
N THR A 16 24.17 -39.98 18.07
CA THR A 16 23.70 -41.10 18.93
C THR A 16 22.19 -41.32 18.78
N SER A 17 21.80 -42.58 18.63
CA SER A 17 20.51 -43.10 19.08
C SER A 17 20.54 -43.37 20.59
N LEU A 18 19.66 -42.72 21.34
CA LEU A 18 19.29 -43.11 22.71
C LEU A 18 17.91 -42.50 23.07
N SER A 19 16.89 -43.31 22.82
CA SER A 19 15.66 -43.50 23.60
C SER A 19 15.35 -42.53 24.76
N ILE A 20 14.13 -41.98 24.68
CA ILE A 20 13.24 -41.50 25.75
C ILE A 20 13.64 -40.19 26.43
N ALA A 21 13.00 -39.10 26.00
CA ALA A 21 12.37 -38.14 26.89
C ALA A 21 11.24 -37.45 26.13
N PHE A 22 9.99 -37.70 26.52
CA PHE A 22 8.96 -36.68 26.38
C PHE A 22 9.46 -35.42 27.12
N PRO A 23 9.42 -34.21 26.56
CA PRO A 23 9.06 -33.07 27.38
C PRO A 23 7.56 -33.24 27.63
N VAL A 24 7.10 -33.87 28.72
CA VAL A 24 6.81 -33.17 29.98
C VAL A 24 6.74 -31.66 29.76
N PHE A 25 5.52 -31.19 29.50
CA PHE A 25 5.06 -29.84 29.76
C PHE A 25 5.85 -29.24 30.94
N ALA A 26 6.66 -28.23 30.64
CA ALA A 26 7.04 -27.28 31.67
C ALA A 26 5.83 -26.36 31.84
N ASP A 27 4.92 -26.76 32.73
CA ASP A 27 3.96 -25.87 33.38
C ASP A 27 4.74 -24.74 34.06
N THR A 28 4.53 -23.46 33.69
CA THR A 28 4.49 -22.25 34.57
C THR A 28 4.36 -20.86 33.86
N GLY A 29 3.75 -20.73 32.69
CA GLY A 29 3.25 -19.45 32.14
C GLY A 29 1.94 -19.67 31.38
N ALA A 30 1.28 -18.62 30.86
CA ALA A 30 -0.11 -18.72 30.38
C ALA A 30 -0.27 -19.84 29.32
N GLU A 31 -1.23 -20.74 29.52
CA GLU A 31 -1.61 -21.74 28.51
C GLU A 31 -2.20 -21.01 27.29
N VAL A 32 -1.97 -21.47 26.05
CA VAL A 32 -2.45 -20.79 24.83
C VAL A 32 -3.97 -20.55 24.89
N ASP A 33 -4.71 -21.47 25.51
CA ASP A 33 -6.14 -21.33 25.84
C ASP A 33 -6.46 -20.00 26.58
N THR A 34 -5.59 -19.55 27.49
CA THR A 34 -5.78 -18.26 28.21
C THR A 34 -5.60 -17.06 27.28
N VAL A 35 -4.64 -17.14 26.35
CA VAL A 35 -4.42 -16.09 25.34
C VAL A 35 -5.62 -16.01 24.40
N VAL A 36 -6.16 -17.17 24.00
CA VAL A 36 -7.37 -17.28 23.17
C VAL A 36 -8.57 -16.64 23.87
N ASP A 37 -8.82 -16.98 25.14
CA ASP A 37 -9.94 -16.44 25.91
C ASP A 37 -9.84 -14.90 26.02
N GLU A 38 -8.68 -14.35 26.40
CA GLU A 38 -8.51 -12.90 26.58
C GLU A 38 -8.54 -12.12 25.26
N LEU A 39 -7.96 -12.64 24.18
CA LEU A 39 -8.09 -12.01 22.86
C LEU A 39 -9.52 -12.09 22.33
N SER A 40 -10.23 -13.19 22.55
CA SER A 40 -11.63 -13.34 22.16
C SER A 40 -12.51 -12.32 22.90
N GLU A 41 -12.35 -12.18 24.22
CA GLU A 41 -13.05 -11.16 25.02
C GLU A 41 -12.76 -9.74 24.48
N LEU A 42 -11.49 -9.42 24.22
CA LEU A 42 -11.09 -8.13 23.67
C LEU A 42 -11.76 -7.82 22.33
N TYR A 43 -11.73 -8.74 21.37
CA TYR A 43 -12.33 -8.49 20.06
C TYR A 43 -13.85 -8.31 20.14
N GLN A 44 -14.53 -8.97 21.09
CA GLN A 44 -15.96 -8.75 21.31
C GLN A 44 -16.22 -7.36 21.90
N GLU A 45 -15.40 -6.90 22.85
CA GLU A 45 -15.51 -5.54 23.42
C GLU A 45 -15.25 -4.47 22.34
N GLU A 46 -14.19 -4.62 21.55
CA GLU A 46 -13.87 -3.70 20.44
C GLU A 46 -14.97 -3.66 19.37
N ALA A 47 -15.61 -4.81 19.09
CA ALA A 47 -16.76 -4.90 18.19
C ALA A 47 -18.02 -4.22 18.76
N GLU A 48 -18.27 -4.30 20.08
CA GLU A 48 -19.36 -3.57 20.73
C GLU A 48 -19.15 -2.05 20.68
N ASP A 49 -17.88 -1.61 20.69
CA ASP A 49 -17.47 -0.22 20.53
C ASP A 49 -17.35 0.23 19.06
N ASP A 50 -17.72 -0.64 18.10
CA ASP A 50 -17.67 -0.40 16.65
C ASP A 50 -16.23 -0.02 16.16
N LYS A 51 -15.18 -0.41 16.90
CA LYS A 51 -13.78 -0.09 16.57
C LYS A 51 -13.32 -0.88 15.34
N SER A 52 -12.66 -0.21 14.39
CA SER A 52 -12.14 -0.88 13.19
C SER A 52 -10.99 -1.83 13.51
N ILE A 53 -10.81 -2.87 12.70
CA ILE A 53 -9.71 -3.82 12.89
C ILE A 53 -8.34 -3.15 12.70
N GLU A 54 -8.23 -2.16 11.82
CA GLU A 54 -7.02 -1.36 11.62
C GLU A 54 -6.69 -0.52 12.85
N ASP A 55 -7.69 0.14 13.45
CA ASP A 55 -7.51 0.88 14.70
C ASP A 55 -7.18 -0.05 15.87
N SER A 56 -7.80 -1.24 15.92
CA SER A 56 -7.49 -2.31 16.89
C SER A 56 -6.01 -2.70 16.80
N ALA A 57 -5.54 -3.07 15.61
CA ALA A 57 -4.16 -3.47 15.38
C ALA A 57 -3.17 -2.32 15.66
N ALA A 58 -3.44 -1.12 15.15
CA ALA A 58 -2.57 0.03 15.33
C ALA A 58 -2.43 0.47 16.80
N SER A 59 -3.40 0.12 17.66
CA SER A 59 -3.39 0.40 19.11
C SER A 59 -2.86 -0.74 19.97
N ARG A 60 -2.31 -1.80 19.38
CA ARG A 60 -1.75 -2.95 20.09
C ARG A 60 -0.24 -3.04 19.89
N VAL A 61 0.50 -3.23 20.98
CA VAL A 61 1.96 -3.48 20.95
C VAL A 61 2.24 -4.86 21.50
N ILE A 62 3.05 -5.62 20.77
CA ILE A 62 3.43 -6.98 21.07
C ILE A 62 4.91 -6.99 21.36
N VAL A 63 5.29 -7.49 22.54
CA VAL A 63 6.65 -7.38 23.07
C VAL A 63 7.15 -8.75 23.48
N LYS A 64 8.25 -9.20 22.89
CA LYS A 64 8.98 -10.38 23.37
C LYS A 64 10.08 -9.96 24.32
N ALA A 65 10.06 -10.43 25.56
CA ALA A 65 11.02 -10.03 26.58
C ALA A 65 11.31 -11.13 27.59
N ASN A 66 12.57 -11.19 28.03
CA ASN A 66 13.00 -12.15 29.07
C ASN A 66 12.44 -11.83 30.47
N ILE A 67 11.94 -10.60 30.64
CA ILE A 67 11.36 -10.07 31.87
C ILE A 67 10.16 -9.25 31.42
N GLU A 68 9.01 -9.46 32.07
CA GLU A 68 7.81 -8.66 31.85
C GLU A 68 8.12 -7.15 31.96
N PRO A 69 7.96 -6.38 30.88
CA PRO A 69 8.16 -4.94 30.91
C PRO A 69 6.97 -4.22 31.57
N GLU A 70 7.20 -3.01 32.08
CA GLU A 70 6.10 -2.17 32.57
C GLU A 70 5.23 -1.70 31.40
N THR A 71 3.91 -1.56 31.60
CA THR A 71 2.90 -1.30 30.55
C THR A 71 3.04 0.04 29.81
N TYR A 72 3.96 0.92 30.20
CA TYR A 72 4.12 2.27 29.67
C TYR A 72 2.79 3.05 29.61
N GLY A 73 2.25 3.43 30.78
CA GLY A 73 0.96 4.12 30.85
C GLY A 73 -0.21 3.16 31.08
N SER A 74 -1.40 3.54 30.61
CA SER A 74 -2.68 2.88 30.92
C SER A 74 -3.08 1.81 29.88
N ALA A 75 -2.17 0.90 29.53
CA ALA A 75 -2.52 -0.22 28.68
C ALA A 75 -3.28 -1.31 29.45
N GLU A 76 -4.26 -1.93 28.81
CA GLU A 76 -4.73 -3.25 29.21
C GLU A 76 -3.69 -4.29 28.79
N LYS A 77 -3.37 -5.21 29.69
CA LYS A 77 -2.46 -6.31 29.40
C LYS A 77 -3.29 -7.53 29.06
N ILE A 78 -3.04 -8.08 27.89
CA ILE A 78 -3.48 -9.41 27.48
C ILE A 78 -2.31 -10.37 27.74
N ASN A 79 -2.59 -11.48 28.41
CA ASN A 79 -1.64 -12.54 28.64
C ASN A 79 -1.26 -13.14 27.28
N GLY A 80 0.01 -13.00 26.89
CA GLY A 80 0.59 -13.78 25.80
C GLY A 80 1.30 -15.02 26.35
N THR A 81 2.10 -15.68 25.51
CA THR A 81 2.90 -16.85 25.90
C THR A 81 4.06 -16.48 26.84
N ASP A 82 4.79 -17.47 27.37
CA ASP A 82 5.81 -17.31 28.44
C ASP A 82 6.76 -16.11 28.32
N ASP A 83 7.11 -15.69 27.09
CA ASP A 83 8.01 -14.59 26.79
C ASP A 83 7.41 -13.51 25.87
N VAL A 84 6.13 -13.60 25.51
CA VAL A 84 5.42 -12.63 24.66
C VAL A 84 4.32 -11.95 25.47
N TYR A 85 4.30 -10.62 25.43
CA TYR A 85 3.33 -9.78 26.13
C TYR A 85 2.57 -8.94 25.13
N ILE A 86 1.24 -8.90 25.27
CA ILE A 86 0.36 -8.13 24.40
C ILE A 86 -0.23 -6.98 25.22
N TYR A 87 0.01 -5.74 24.78
CA TYR A 87 -0.47 -4.53 25.43
C TYR A 87 -1.44 -3.80 24.50
N GLN A 88 -2.69 -3.67 24.95
CA GLN A 88 -3.73 -2.93 24.26
C GLN A 88 -3.81 -1.52 24.83
N TYR A 89 -3.57 -0.52 23.99
CA TYR A 89 -3.70 0.89 24.34
C TYR A 89 -5.04 1.44 23.86
N GLU A 90 -5.45 2.56 24.43
CA GLU A 90 -6.70 3.23 24.04
C GLU A 90 -6.59 3.81 22.62
N THR A 91 -5.39 4.22 22.20
CA THR A 91 -5.16 4.81 20.88
C THR A 91 -3.89 4.29 20.20
N ALA A 92 -3.87 4.33 18.87
CA ALA A 92 -2.69 3.98 18.07
C ALA A 92 -1.45 4.83 18.40
N SER A 93 -1.67 6.08 18.82
CA SER A 93 -0.57 6.93 19.23
C SER A 93 0.07 6.50 20.55
N GLU A 94 -0.72 6.02 21.51
CA GLU A 94 -0.17 5.53 22.78
C GLU A 94 0.65 4.27 22.54
N ALA A 95 0.16 3.37 21.69
CA ALA A 95 0.89 2.19 21.23
C ALA A 95 2.22 2.56 20.54
N ALA A 96 2.22 3.53 19.62
CA ALA A 96 3.45 3.97 18.95
C ALA A 96 4.50 4.54 19.93
N ASN A 97 4.08 5.31 20.93
CA ASN A 97 4.99 5.81 21.97
C ASN A 97 5.52 4.67 22.86
N ALA A 98 4.66 3.70 23.17
CA ALA A 98 5.05 2.53 23.94
C ALA A 98 6.05 1.65 23.19
N LEU A 99 5.87 1.49 21.88
CA LEU A 99 6.81 0.78 21.02
C LEU A 99 8.23 1.37 21.11
N GLU A 100 8.37 2.70 21.00
CA GLU A 100 9.67 3.37 21.17
C GLU A 100 10.28 3.14 22.57
N TYR A 101 9.44 3.15 23.61
CA TYR A 101 9.87 2.81 24.96
C TYR A 101 10.39 1.37 25.03
N TYR A 102 9.65 0.38 24.53
CA TYR A 102 10.05 -1.02 24.58
C TYR A 102 11.31 -1.29 23.75
N ASP A 103 11.46 -0.67 22.58
CA ASP A 103 12.67 -0.73 21.75
C ASP A 103 13.91 -0.18 22.47
N SER A 104 13.73 0.71 23.43
CA SER A 104 14.84 1.24 24.25
C SER A 104 15.31 0.28 25.36
N LEU A 105 14.51 -0.75 25.70
CA LEU A 105 14.77 -1.65 26.82
C LEU A 105 15.71 -2.79 26.43
N SER A 106 16.89 -2.83 27.07
CA SER A 106 17.93 -3.84 26.75
C SER A 106 17.57 -5.32 26.99
N PHE A 107 16.43 -5.62 27.61
CA PHE A 107 15.96 -7.00 27.88
C PHE A 107 14.76 -7.42 27.01
N VAL A 108 14.23 -6.49 26.20
CA VAL A 108 13.29 -6.75 25.11
C VAL A 108 14.09 -7.30 23.93
N GLU A 109 13.63 -8.41 23.36
CA GLU A 109 14.24 -9.03 22.18
C GLU A 109 13.75 -8.35 20.91
N TRP A 110 12.43 -8.14 20.82
CA TRP A 110 11.77 -7.33 19.81
C TRP A 110 10.44 -6.79 20.38
N ALA A 111 10.02 -5.65 19.85
CA ALA A 111 8.68 -5.11 20.01
C ALA A 111 8.15 -4.69 18.64
N GLU A 112 6.87 -4.87 18.40
CA GLU A 112 6.22 -4.47 17.15
C GLU A 112 4.76 -4.08 17.42
N THR A 113 4.19 -3.24 16.56
CA THR A 113 2.74 -3.06 16.51
C THR A 113 2.10 -4.29 15.90
N ASP A 114 0.86 -4.58 16.29
CA ASP A 114 0.08 -5.61 15.62
C ASP A 114 -0.18 -5.20 14.16
N GLY A 115 -0.17 -6.17 13.27
CA GLY A 115 -0.31 -5.96 11.83
C GLY A 115 -1.64 -6.50 11.31
N ILE A 116 -1.99 -6.09 10.10
CA ILE A 116 -3.17 -6.62 9.39
C ILE A 116 -2.73 -7.60 8.32
N VAL A 117 -3.47 -8.71 8.24
CA VAL A 117 -3.41 -9.67 7.15
C VAL A 117 -4.79 -9.82 6.53
N GLU A 118 -4.81 -10.19 5.26
CA GLU A 118 -6.05 -10.23 4.49
C GLU A 118 -6.21 -11.51 3.70
N SER A 119 -7.45 -12.02 3.65
CA SER A 119 -7.85 -13.14 2.82
C SER A 119 -8.20 -12.59 1.44
N GLN A 120 -7.42 -12.96 0.43
CA GLN A 120 -7.59 -12.41 -0.91
C GLN A 120 -8.46 -13.34 -1.77
N SER A 121 -9.64 -12.89 -2.19
CA SER A 121 -10.48 -13.65 -3.12
C SER A 121 -11.43 -12.78 -3.94
N SER A 122 -11.74 -13.25 -5.16
CA SER A 122 -12.86 -12.76 -5.95
C SER A 122 -13.83 -13.90 -6.24
N SER A 123 -15.12 -13.60 -6.25
CA SER A 123 -16.18 -14.54 -6.59
C SER A 123 -17.11 -13.93 -7.62
N PHE A 124 -17.65 -14.75 -8.52
CA PHE A 124 -18.65 -14.27 -9.45
C PHE A 124 -19.68 -15.34 -9.79
N SER A 125 -20.85 -14.89 -10.24
CA SER A 125 -21.88 -15.75 -10.80
C SER A 125 -21.52 -16.10 -12.23
N ALA A 126 -20.96 -17.29 -12.47
CA ALA A 126 -20.73 -17.76 -13.82
C ALA A 126 -22.05 -18.23 -14.48
N ASP A 127 -22.22 -17.89 -15.76
CA ASP A 127 -23.30 -18.43 -16.62
C ASP A 127 -23.01 -19.87 -17.09
N GLU A 128 -21.74 -20.31 -17.03
CA GLU A 128 -21.30 -21.63 -17.49
C GLU A 128 -20.53 -22.41 -16.43
N THR A 129 -20.69 -23.73 -16.50
CA THR A 129 -20.26 -24.68 -15.46
C THR A 129 -18.98 -25.41 -15.87
N PHE A 130 -17.82 -25.07 -15.30
CA PHE A 130 -16.56 -25.80 -15.57
C PHE A 130 -15.80 -26.21 -14.30
N SER A 131 -15.73 -27.52 -14.01
CA SER A 131 -15.04 -28.09 -12.86
C SER A 131 -13.84 -28.87 -13.36
N TYR A 132 -12.63 -28.42 -13.00
CA TYR A 132 -11.39 -28.97 -13.54
C TYR A 132 -10.31 -29.21 -12.50
N GLY A 133 -10.34 -28.53 -11.35
CA GLY A 133 -9.24 -28.54 -10.39
C GLY A 133 -8.88 -29.94 -9.89
N ALA A 134 -9.86 -30.70 -9.39
CA ALA A 134 -9.63 -32.05 -8.86
C ALA A 134 -9.16 -33.05 -9.94
N ASP A 135 -9.69 -32.92 -11.17
CA ASP A 135 -9.25 -33.74 -12.30
C ASP A 135 -7.85 -33.37 -12.75
N MET A 136 -7.53 -32.07 -12.85
CA MET A 136 -6.20 -31.55 -13.17
C MET A 136 -5.16 -31.99 -12.11
N PHE A 137 -5.54 -32.06 -10.84
CA PHE A 137 -4.69 -32.49 -9.73
C PHE A 137 -4.57 -34.02 -9.58
N GLY A 138 -5.55 -34.78 -10.11
CA GLY A 138 -5.57 -36.25 -10.12
C GLY A 138 -6.18 -36.89 -8.86
N SER A 139 -7.03 -36.17 -8.13
CA SER A 139 -7.46 -36.52 -6.77
C SER A 139 -8.36 -37.75 -6.68
N LYS A 140 -9.18 -38.00 -7.71
CA LYS A 140 -10.21 -39.06 -7.72
C LYS A 140 -9.65 -40.45 -7.39
N TYR A 141 -8.54 -40.84 -8.03
CA TYR A 141 -7.92 -42.15 -7.81
C TYR A 141 -7.24 -42.23 -6.44
N ALA A 142 -6.51 -41.19 -6.04
CA ALA A 142 -5.81 -41.17 -4.75
C ALA A 142 -6.80 -41.38 -3.59
N LYS A 143 -7.97 -40.72 -3.65
CA LYS A 143 -9.07 -40.94 -2.69
C LYS A 143 -9.52 -42.40 -2.65
N GLN A 144 -9.80 -42.99 -3.82
CA GLN A 144 -10.21 -44.39 -3.92
C GLN A 144 -9.14 -45.35 -3.37
N TYR A 145 -7.85 -45.09 -3.62
CA TYR A 145 -6.76 -45.89 -3.09
C TYR A 145 -6.70 -45.82 -1.56
N LEU A 146 -6.78 -44.61 -0.98
CA LEU A 146 -6.73 -44.43 0.47
C LEU A 146 -7.89 -45.14 1.19
N GLU A 147 -9.06 -45.25 0.56
CA GLU A 147 -10.19 -46.03 1.09
C GLU A 147 -9.92 -47.56 1.10
N THR A 148 -8.90 -48.04 0.38
CA THR A 148 -8.53 -49.47 0.37
C THR A 148 -7.50 -49.86 1.43
N ILE A 149 -6.87 -48.88 2.08
CA ILE A 149 -5.86 -49.09 3.12
C ILE A 149 -6.37 -48.63 4.48
N ASP A 150 -5.68 -49.05 5.54
CA ASP A 150 -5.92 -48.56 6.90
C ASP A 150 -5.08 -47.28 7.09
N ALA A 151 -5.52 -46.18 6.47
CA ALA A 151 -4.82 -44.90 6.51
C ALA A 151 -4.94 -44.25 7.91
N PRO A 152 -3.86 -43.68 8.46
CA PRO A 152 -3.91 -42.94 9.71
C PRO A 152 -4.79 -41.70 9.57
N GLU A 153 -5.33 -41.25 10.70
CA GLU A 153 -6.04 -39.98 10.76
C GLU A 153 -5.06 -38.83 10.53
N VAL A 154 -5.46 -37.82 9.74
CA VAL A 154 -4.68 -36.62 9.48
C VAL A 154 -5.55 -35.40 9.75
N ASN A 155 -5.06 -34.45 10.54
CA ASN A 155 -5.78 -33.25 10.92
C ASN A 155 -5.25 -32.03 10.14
N ILE A 156 -6.13 -31.37 9.39
CA ILE A 156 -5.86 -30.09 8.73
C ILE A 156 -6.54 -28.99 9.53
N ALA A 157 -5.76 -28.09 10.13
CA ALA A 157 -6.28 -26.84 10.68
C ALA A 157 -6.46 -25.81 9.56
N LEU A 158 -7.64 -25.19 9.50
CA LEU A 158 -7.97 -24.10 8.58
C LEU A 158 -8.18 -22.82 9.40
N ILE A 159 -7.26 -21.86 9.25
CA ILE A 159 -7.34 -20.54 9.90
C ILE A 159 -7.80 -19.54 8.85
N ASP A 160 -9.04 -19.04 8.97
CA ASP A 160 -9.73 -18.24 7.93
C ASP A 160 -10.89 -17.41 8.52
N THR A 161 -11.85 -16.94 7.69
CA THR A 161 -13.05 -16.19 8.09
C THR A 161 -14.12 -17.02 8.80
N GLY A 162 -13.87 -18.33 8.98
CA GLY A 162 -14.76 -19.31 9.59
C GLY A 162 -15.39 -20.29 8.59
N ILE A 163 -16.03 -21.34 9.11
CA ILE A 163 -16.66 -22.41 8.32
C ILE A 163 -18.16 -22.44 8.59
N ASN A 164 -18.97 -22.65 7.55
CA ASN A 164 -20.40 -22.87 7.69
C ASN A 164 -20.70 -24.30 8.14
N PHE A 165 -20.57 -24.58 9.43
CA PHE A 165 -20.82 -25.91 10.03
C PHE A 165 -22.27 -26.37 9.93
N HIS A 166 -23.20 -25.48 9.59
CA HIS A 166 -24.62 -25.80 9.37
C HIS A 166 -24.91 -26.37 7.98
N LYS A 167 -23.93 -26.38 7.06
CA LYS A 167 -24.11 -26.96 5.72
C LYS A 167 -24.27 -28.48 5.82
N VAL A 168 -25.40 -28.99 5.32
CA VAL A 168 -25.73 -30.44 5.34
C VAL A 168 -24.63 -31.29 4.70
N ASP A 169 -24.04 -30.81 3.60
CA ASP A 169 -22.99 -31.55 2.89
C ASP A 169 -21.75 -31.73 3.77
N PHE A 170 -21.34 -30.69 4.52
CA PHE A 170 -20.22 -30.77 5.46
C PHE A 170 -20.56 -31.67 6.65
N GLN A 171 -21.72 -31.49 7.27
CA GLN A 171 -22.19 -32.33 8.38
C GLN A 171 -22.26 -33.82 8.02
N SER A 172 -22.68 -34.13 6.79
CA SER A 172 -22.83 -35.51 6.33
C SER A 172 -21.52 -36.29 6.30
N THR A 173 -20.38 -35.60 6.21
CA THR A 173 -19.05 -36.21 6.21
C THR A 173 -18.59 -36.63 7.61
N ASN A 174 -19.03 -35.93 8.67
CA ASN A 174 -18.45 -35.99 10.03
C ASN A 174 -16.93 -35.69 10.10
N ARG A 175 -16.38 -34.98 9.11
CA ARG A 175 -14.95 -34.66 9.01
C ARG A 175 -14.62 -33.19 9.27
N VAL A 176 -15.63 -32.32 9.32
CA VAL A 176 -15.48 -30.88 9.53
C VAL A 176 -15.80 -30.58 11.00
N ILE A 177 -14.80 -30.09 11.73
CA ILE A 177 -14.79 -29.95 13.19
C ILE A 177 -14.68 -28.46 13.54
N ASP A 178 -15.51 -28.02 14.48
CA ASP A 178 -15.44 -26.68 15.05
C ASP A 178 -14.45 -26.68 16.21
N SER A 179 -13.41 -25.83 16.14
CA SER A 179 -12.45 -25.65 17.24
C SER A 179 -13.09 -24.95 18.44
N GLY A 180 -14.16 -24.18 18.23
CA GLY A 180 -14.69 -23.27 19.23
C GLY A 180 -14.02 -21.90 19.26
N ILE A 181 -13.12 -21.58 18.31
CA ILE A 181 -12.27 -20.38 18.39
C ILE A 181 -12.69 -19.32 17.38
N ASN A 182 -12.94 -18.12 17.91
CA ASN A 182 -13.17 -16.89 17.15
C ASN A 182 -12.33 -15.73 17.71
N LEU A 183 -11.23 -15.42 17.03
CA LEU A 183 -10.36 -14.28 17.30
C LEU A 183 -10.56 -13.22 16.21
N SER A 184 -11.78 -12.74 16.05
CA SER A 184 -12.11 -11.63 15.15
C SER A 184 -13.19 -10.74 15.75
N ASP A 185 -13.28 -9.51 15.24
CA ASP A 185 -14.28 -8.49 15.61
C ASP A 185 -15.70 -8.79 15.08
N THR A 186 -15.94 -9.98 14.51
CA THR A 186 -17.26 -10.41 14.01
C THR A 186 -17.53 -11.89 14.28
N GLY A 187 -18.78 -12.33 14.11
CA GLY A 187 -19.19 -13.72 14.34
C GLY A 187 -19.69 -14.00 15.76
N GLU A 188 -19.88 -15.28 16.07
CA GLU A 188 -20.34 -15.75 17.39
C GLU A 188 -19.13 -16.21 18.22
N GLU A 189 -19.07 -15.82 19.49
CA GLU A 189 -18.03 -16.27 20.43
C GLU A 189 -18.12 -17.79 20.67
N GLY A 190 -16.98 -18.45 20.90
CA GLY A 190 -16.95 -19.87 21.22
C GLY A 190 -17.25 -20.81 20.03
N THR A 191 -17.15 -20.31 18.80
CA THR A 191 -17.30 -21.10 17.56
C THR A 191 -16.54 -20.48 16.39
N ALA A 192 -15.92 -21.30 15.54
CA ALA A 192 -15.33 -20.86 14.29
C ALA A 192 -16.38 -20.72 13.15
N GLN A 193 -17.65 -20.52 13.50
CA GLN A 193 -18.76 -20.47 12.55
C GLN A 193 -18.66 -19.22 11.66
N ALA A 194 -18.75 -19.42 10.35
CA ALA A 194 -18.79 -18.33 9.39
C ALA A 194 -19.99 -17.39 9.65
N ASP A 195 -19.75 -16.09 9.49
CA ASP A 195 -20.77 -15.04 9.55
C ASP A 195 -21.92 -15.29 8.57
N VAL A 196 -23.04 -14.59 8.79
CA VAL A 196 -24.18 -14.60 7.86
C VAL A 196 -24.12 -13.39 6.94
N GLY A 197 -23.97 -13.64 5.64
CA GLY A 197 -23.94 -12.59 4.63
C GLY A 197 -24.19 -13.11 3.22
N SER A 198 -24.13 -12.21 2.24
CA SER A 198 -24.24 -12.53 0.80
C SER A 198 -22.93 -12.37 0.03
N LEU A 199 -21.92 -11.73 0.64
CA LEU A 199 -20.57 -11.60 0.07
C LEU A 199 -19.86 -12.95 0.11
N SER A 200 -18.89 -13.16 -0.79
CA SER A 200 -18.10 -14.40 -0.83
C SER A 200 -17.00 -14.45 0.21
N THR A 201 -16.45 -13.31 0.59
CA THR A 201 -15.47 -13.14 1.68
C THR A 201 -15.98 -13.76 2.99
N VAL A 202 -17.28 -13.56 3.27
CA VAL A 202 -18.00 -14.15 4.42
C VAL A 202 -17.89 -15.69 4.47
N TYR A 203 -17.87 -16.35 3.32
CA TYR A 203 -17.82 -17.82 3.23
C TYR A 203 -16.48 -18.34 2.71
N HIS A 204 -15.42 -17.52 2.75
CA HIS A 204 -14.11 -17.87 2.20
C HIS A 204 -13.59 -19.19 2.78
N GLY A 205 -13.53 -19.34 4.11
CA GLY A 205 -13.13 -20.59 4.76
C GLY A 205 -14.03 -21.79 4.43
N SER A 206 -15.32 -21.56 4.16
CA SER A 206 -16.23 -22.61 3.71
C SER A 206 -15.90 -23.08 2.28
N HIS A 207 -15.52 -22.17 1.39
CA HIS A 207 -15.06 -22.51 0.04
C HIS A 207 -13.77 -23.33 0.08
N ILE A 208 -12.79 -22.94 0.91
CA ILE A 208 -11.55 -23.71 1.14
C ILE A 208 -11.88 -25.12 1.64
N THR A 209 -12.80 -25.23 2.60
CA THR A 209 -13.27 -26.51 3.14
C THR A 209 -13.84 -27.42 2.04
N SER A 210 -14.61 -26.88 1.11
CA SER A 210 -15.17 -27.66 -0.01
C SER A 210 -14.07 -28.25 -0.91
N ILE A 211 -13.02 -27.48 -1.21
CA ILE A 211 -11.87 -27.95 -2.00
C ILE A 211 -11.14 -29.07 -1.25
N LEU A 212 -10.88 -28.91 0.05
CA LEU A 212 -10.23 -29.94 0.87
C LEU A 212 -11.05 -31.24 0.86
N LEU A 213 -12.36 -31.19 1.06
CA LEU A 213 -13.23 -32.37 1.04
C LEU A 213 -13.24 -33.08 -0.33
N ASP A 214 -13.24 -32.31 -1.42
CA ASP A 214 -13.23 -32.85 -2.78
C ASP A 214 -11.91 -33.55 -3.10
N ASN A 215 -10.80 -33.14 -2.48
CA ASN A 215 -9.46 -33.64 -2.77
C ASN A 215 -8.87 -34.61 -1.72
N THR A 216 -9.57 -34.88 -0.62
CA THR A 216 -9.10 -35.79 0.46
C THR A 216 -10.06 -36.94 0.78
N ALA A 217 -9.52 -38.04 1.32
CA ALA A 217 -10.27 -39.24 1.72
C ALA A 217 -10.82 -39.14 3.16
N SER A 218 -11.64 -40.11 3.59
CA SER A 218 -12.38 -40.01 4.86
C SER A 218 -11.54 -40.03 6.15
N ASN A 219 -10.26 -40.34 6.06
CA ASN A 219 -9.32 -40.30 7.20
C ASN A 219 -8.82 -38.89 7.52
N VAL A 220 -9.10 -37.88 6.68
CA VAL A 220 -8.63 -36.52 6.89
C VAL A 220 -9.73 -35.68 7.56
N ASN A 221 -9.43 -35.07 8.71
CA ASN A 221 -10.31 -34.12 9.39
C ASN A 221 -9.91 -32.67 9.04
N ILE A 222 -10.89 -31.77 9.03
CA ILE A 222 -10.72 -30.34 8.78
C ILE A 222 -11.24 -29.60 10.02
N ILE A 223 -10.34 -28.93 10.74
CA ILE A 223 -10.63 -28.22 11.98
C ILE A 223 -10.62 -26.72 11.68
N GLY A 224 -11.74 -26.03 11.86
CA GLY A 224 -11.85 -24.60 11.56
C GLY A 224 -11.48 -23.72 12.75
N TYR A 225 -10.69 -22.68 12.51
CA TYR A 225 -10.35 -21.59 13.43
C TYR A 225 -10.69 -20.27 12.75
N LYS A 226 -11.43 -19.39 13.43
CA LYS A 226 -11.77 -18.08 12.88
C LYS A 226 -10.80 -17.04 13.43
N ALA A 227 -9.93 -16.53 12.56
CA ALA A 227 -8.97 -15.46 12.89
C ALA A 227 -9.18 -14.19 12.05
N MET A 228 -10.23 -14.21 11.20
CA MET A 228 -10.52 -13.16 10.25
C MET A 228 -12.00 -12.81 10.29
N ASN A 229 -12.30 -11.55 10.07
CA ASN A 229 -13.64 -11.01 10.11
C ASN A 229 -14.42 -11.27 8.81
N ARG A 230 -15.68 -10.84 8.76
CA ARG A 230 -16.56 -11.04 7.59
C ARG A 230 -16.07 -10.40 6.29
N ASP A 231 -15.23 -9.38 6.40
CA ASP A 231 -14.66 -8.66 5.28
C ASP A 231 -13.32 -9.24 4.83
N GLY A 232 -12.80 -10.23 5.56
CA GLY A 232 -11.59 -10.95 5.21
C GLY A 232 -10.33 -10.30 5.76
N TYR A 233 -10.42 -9.52 6.84
CA TYR A 233 -9.26 -8.96 7.54
C TYR A 233 -9.06 -9.66 8.89
N GLY A 234 -7.80 -9.88 9.25
CA GLY A 234 -7.39 -10.43 10.54
C GLY A 234 -6.15 -9.72 11.05
N THR A 235 -5.87 -9.87 12.34
CA THR A 235 -4.64 -9.34 12.96
C THR A 235 -3.54 -10.40 13.02
N LEU A 236 -2.28 -9.98 13.17
CA LEU A 236 -1.17 -10.91 13.37
C LEU A 236 -1.32 -11.65 14.69
N SER A 237 -1.78 -10.96 15.75
CA SER A 237 -2.02 -11.60 17.05
C SER A 237 -3.05 -12.72 16.97
N ALA A 238 -4.17 -12.52 16.26
CA ALA A 238 -5.20 -13.53 16.08
C ALA A 238 -4.67 -14.74 15.28
N VAL A 239 -3.98 -14.49 14.17
CA VAL A 239 -3.47 -15.57 13.30
C VAL A 239 -2.35 -16.35 13.99
N ALA A 240 -1.39 -15.67 14.62
CA ALA A 240 -0.29 -16.33 15.33
C ALA A 240 -0.81 -17.18 16.50
N THR A 241 -1.80 -16.70 17.25
CA THR A 241 -2.43 -17.45 18.35
C THR A 241 -3.18 -18.67 17.81
N CYS A 242 -3.92 -18.54 16.71
CA CYS A 242 -4.57 -19.70 16.07
C CYS A 242 -3.57 -20.73 15.54
N VAL A 243 -2.41 -20.30 15.02
CA VAL A 243 -1.32 -21.21 14.60
C VAL A 243 -0.80 -22.00 15.80
N GLN A 244 -0.53 -21.33 16.92
CA GLN A 244 -0.05 -21.97 18.15
C GLN A 244 -1.10 -22.96 18.70
N GLN A 245 -2.36 -22.55 18.77
CA GLN A 245 -3.44 -23.42 19.24
C GLN A 245 -3.63 -24.65 18.33
N ALA A 246 -3.57 -24.47 17.01
CA ALA A 246 -3.66 -25.60 16.09
C ALA A 246 -2.54 -26.64 16.31
N VAL A 247 -1.34 -26.19 16.69
CA VAL A 247 -0.23 -27.09 17.06
C VAL A 247 -0.57 -27.84 18.37
N GLU A 248 -1.12 -27.16 19.39
CA GLU A 248 -1.53 -27.80 20.65
C GLU A 248 -2.66 -28.80 20.47
N ASP A 249 -3.61 -28.51 19.58
CA ASP A 249 -4.73 -29.38 19.21
C ASP A 249 -4.30 -30.59 18.37
N GLY A 250 -3.03 -30.64 17.95
CA GLY A 250 -2.45 -31.76 17.20
C GLY A 250 -2.76 -31.73 15.71
N ALA A 251 -2.72 -30.55 15.09
CA ALA A 251 -2.75 -30.42 13.64
C ALA A 251 -1.49 -31.02 13.00
N ASP A 252 -1.66 -31.75 11.91
CA ASP A 252 -0.54 -32.20 11.07
C ASP A 252 -0.20 -31.18 9.97
N ILE A 253 -1.23 -30.44 9.53
CA ILE A 253 -1.16 -29.44 8.46
C ILE A 253 -1.95 -28.20 8.89
N ILE A 254 -1.41 -27.02 8.64
CA ILE A 254 -2.13 -25.74 8.77
C ILE A 254 -2.25 -25.12 7.37
N ASN A 255 -3.47 -24.82 6.93
CA ASN A 255 -3.73 -24.06 5.70
C ASN A 255 -3.98 -22.59 6.05
N LEU A 256 -3.12 -21.70 5.56
CA LEU A 256 -3.24 -20.24 5.70
C LEU A 256 -3.52 -19.60 4.32
N SER A 257 -4.77 -19.18 4.11
CA SER A 257 -5.18 -18.53 2.86
C SER A 257 -5.20 -17.00 3.00
N LEU A 258 -4.09 -16.44 3.50
CA LEU A 258 -3.92 -15.03 3.84
C LEU A 258 -2.53 -14.52 3.48
N ASN A 259 -2.38 -13.19 3.35
CA ASN A 259 -1.08 -12.54 3.21
C ASN A 259 -1.05 -11.17 3.91
N GLY A 260 0.15 -10.75 4.29
CA GLY A 260 0.50 -9.36 4.59
C GLY A 260 1.66 -8.89 3.70
N ILE A 261 1.86 -7.57 3.59
CA ILE A 261 2.86 -6.95 2.71
C ILE A 261 4.12 -6.59 3.51
N GLY A 262 5.29 -6.95 2.99
CA GLY A 262 6.61 -6.61 3.53
C GLY A 262 7.39 -7.80 4.09
N GLU A 263 8.37 -7.49 4.94
CA GLU A 263 9.12 -8.50 5.69
C GLU A 263 8.23 -9.14 6.76
N PRO A 264 8.38 -10.45 7.06
CA PRO A 264 7.60 -11.11 8.11
C PRO A 264 7.83 -10.47 9.47
N PRO A 265 6.77 -9.98 10.15
CA PRO A 265 6.84 -9.56 11.53
C PRO A 265 7.27 -10.71 12.43
N SER A 266 7.89 -10.38 13.56
CA SER A 266 8.56 -11.34 14.43
C SER A 266 7.58 -12.35 15.02
N LEU A 267 6.37 -11.89 15.39
CA LEU A 267 5.35 -12.75 16.01
C LEU A 267 4.91 -13.90 15.08
N ILE A 268 4.45 -13.56 13.87
CA ILE A 268 3.96 -14.58 12.92
C ILE A 268 5.08 -15.49 12.44
N LYS A 269 6.29 -14.93 12.28
CA LYS A 269 7.49 -15.67 11.91
C LYS A 269 7.82 -16.75 12.95
N GLU A 270 7.85 -16.39 14.22
CA GLU A 270 8.13 -17.34 15.31
C GLU A 270 7.03 -18.40 15.43
N ALA A 271 5.75 -18.03 15.34
CA ALA A 271 4.64 -18.98 15.38
C ALA A 271 4.73 -20.05 14.29
N ILE A 272 5.04 -19.66 13.05
CA ILE A 272 5.23 -20.58 11.92
C ILE A 272 6.48 -21.45 12.12
N GLN A 273 7.59 -20.87 12.61
CA GLN A 273 8.80 -21.62 12.91
C GLN A 273 8.59 -22.65 14.01
N ASP A 274 7.75 -22.36 14.99
CA ASP A 274 7.40 -23.29 16.06
C ASP A 274 6.48 -24.41 15.57
N ALA A 275 5.50 -24.11 14.72
CA ALA A 275 4.71 -25.14 14.02
C ALA A 275 5.63 -26.09 13.23
N TYR A 276 6.56 -25.53 12.45
CA TYR A 276 7.54 -26.31 11.67
C TYR A 276 8.41 -27.21 12.54
N LYS A 277 8.95 -26.69 13.66
CA LYS A 277 9.76 -27.48 14.61
C LYS A 277 8.97 -28.63 15.26
N ASN A 278 7.65 -28.48 15.40
CA ASN A 278 6.76 -29.52 15.90
C ASN A 278 6.30 -30.50 14.81
N GLY A 279 6.81 -30.37 13.58
CA GLY A 279 6.51 -31.27 12.47
C GLY A 279 5.20 -30.95 11.74
N VAL A 280 4.62 -29.77 11.98
CA VAL A 280 3.38 -29.32 11.33
C VAL A 280 3.71 -28.66 9.99
N ILE A 281 2.99 -29.05 8.93
CA ILE A 281 3.18 -28.50 7.59
C ILE A 281 2.31 -27.24 7.43
N CYS A 282 2.92 -26.08 7.27
CA CYS A 282 2.20 -24.85 6.95
C CYS A 282 2.11 -24.64 5.43
N VAL A 283 0.90 -24.65 4.87
CA VAL A 283 0.63 -24.41 3.45
C VAL A 283 0.01 -23.03 3.29
N VAL A 284 0.63 -22.16 2.49
CA VAL A 284 0.27 -20.74 2.42
C VAL A 284 0.01 -20.29 0.98
N ALA A 285 -0.95 -19.38 0.81
CA ALA A 285 -1.25 -18.76 -0.48
C ALA A 285 -0.15 -17.77 -0.88
N ALA A 286 0.34 -17.83 -2.12
CA ALA A 286 1.44 -16.96 -2.57
C ALA A 286 1.09 -15.45 -2.63
N GLY A 287 -0.19 -15.11 -2.67
CA GLY A 287 -0.69 -13.74 -2.83
C GLY A 287 -1.25 -13.49 -4.23
N ASN A 288 -2.20 -12.56 -4.30
CA ASN A 288 -2.98 -12.28 -5.50
C ASN A 288 -2.55 -10.96 -6.15
N TYR A 289 -1.23 -10.70 -6.18
CA TYR A 289 -0.69 -9.41 -6.58
C TYR A 289 0.08 -9.34 -7.92
N ASN A 290 0.14 -10.44 -8.68
CA ASN A 290 1.01 -10.54 -9.85
C ASN A 290 2.41 -9.96 -9.60
N ASP A 291 2.97 -10.31 -8.46
CA ASP A 291 4.17 -9.69 -7.93
C ASP A 291 5.10 -10.76 -7.35
N ASP A 292 6.33 -10.36 -7.05
CA ASP A 292 7.32 -11.24 -6.47
C ASP A 292 6.91 -11.63 -5.03
N VAL A 293 6.87 -12.93 -4.75
CA VAL A 293 6.48 -13.50 -3.45
C VAL A 293 7.36 -12.96 -2.32
N SER A 294 8.62 -12.59 -2.59
CA SER A 294 9.53 -12.03 -1.58
C SER A 294 8.97 -10.83 -0.81
N TYR A 295 7.99 -10.12 -1.37
CA TYR A 295 7.32 -8.98 -0.74
C TYR A 295 6.11 -9.34 0.13
N TYR A 296 5.75 -10.61 0.27
CA TYR A 296 4.52 -11.03 0.95
C TYR A 296 4.83 -12.09 2.00
N TYR A 297 4.39 -11.85 3.23
CA TYR A 297 4.48 -12.82 4.31
C TYR A 297 3.09 -13.42 4.59
N PRO A 298 3.02 -14.66 5.11
CA PRO A 298 4.12 -15.57 5.38
C PRO A 298 4.68 -16.29 4.14
N ALA A 299 4.20 -15.97 2.93
CA ALA A 299 4.56 -16.64 1.68
C ALA A 299 6.08 -16.60 1.35
N ASN A 300 6.81 -15.60 1.82
CA ASN A 300 8.26 -15.45 1.64
C ASN A 300 9.12 -16.21 2.69
N MET A 301 8.52 -17.03 3.55
CA MET A 301 9.26 -17.81 4.54
C MET A 301 9.74 -19.16 3.99
N ASP A 302 10.89 -19.67 4.45
CA ASP A 302 11.44 -20.98 4.02
C ASP A 302 10.69 -22.16 4.66
N GLU A 303 10.06 -21.94 5.82
CA GLU A 303 9.38 -22.95 6.65
C GLU A 303 7.96 -23.31 6.17
N VAL A 304 7.47 -22.65 5.12
CA VAL A 304 6.13 -22.88 4.57
C VAL A 304 6.19 -23.59 3.21
N PHE A 305 5.03 -24.08 2.76
CA PHE A 305 4.80 -24.53 1.39
C PHE A 305 4.01 -23.43 0.67
N THR A 306 4.69 -22.62 -0.13
CA THR A 306 4.07 -21.47 -0.80
C THR A 306 3.45 -21.85 -2.14
N VAL A 307 2.18 -21.47 -2.34
CA VAL A 307 1.35 -21.99 -3.43
C VAL A 307 0.84 -20.89 -4.36
N GLY A 308 1.29 -20.93 -5.62
CA GLY A 308 0.75 -20.11 -6.71
C GLY A 308 -0.47 -20.73 -7.38
N ALA A 309 -1.22 -19.90 -8.12
CA ALA A 309 -2.42 -20.32 -8.83
C ALA A 309 -2.16 -20.50 -10.34
N VAL A 310 -2.80 -21.51 -10.92
CA VAL A 310 -2.93 -21.68 -12.39
C VAL A 310 -4.38 -21.68 -12.83
N ASP A 311 -4.60 -21.36 -14.11
CA ASP A 311 -5.90 -21.35 -14.77
C ASP A 311 -6.31 -22.71 -15.34
N ASN A 312 -7.48 -22.76 -16.00
CA ASN A 312 -7.95 -23.92 -16.74
C ASN A 312 -7.02 -24.29 -17.93
N GLY A 313 -6.16 -23.36 -18.37
CA GLY A 313 -5.10 -23.57 -19.34
C GLY A 313 -3.85 -24.22 -18.73
N GLY A 314 -3.74 -24.29 -17.40
CA GLY A 314 -2.50 -24.62 -16.70
C GLY A 314 -1.45 -23.49 -16.80
N ASN A 315 -1.84 -22.32 -17.28
CA ASN A 315 -1.02 -21.11 -17.29
C ASN A 315 -1.06 -20.47 -15.90
N PRO A 316 -0.02 -19.70 -15.50
CA PRO A 316 -0.11 -18.87 -14.32
C PRO A 316 -1.40 -18.05 -14.33
N CYS A 317 -2.16 -18.13 -13.25
CA CYS A 317 -3.31 -17.26 -13.07
C CYS A 317 -2.79 -15.82 -13.02
N PHE A 318 -3.41 -14.92 -13.76
CA PHE A 318 -3.02 -13.51 -13.81
C PHE A 318 -2.95 -12.83 -12.43
N LEU A 319 -3.78 -13.20 -11.46
CA LEU A 319 -3.60 -12.59 -10.13
C LEU A 319 -2.43 -13.21 -9.32
N SER A 320 -1.89 -14.37 -9.70
CA SER A 320 -0.96 -15.11 -8.85
C SER A 320 0.40 -14.41 -8.74
N ASN A 321 0.89 -14.26 -7.52
CA ASN A 321 2.30 -13.97 -7.27
C ASN A 321 3.22 -15.06 -7.84
N TYR A 322 4.48 -14.69 -8.09
CA TYR A 322 5.56 -15.49 -8.66
C TYR A 322 6.87 -15.24 -7.91
N GLY A 323 7.95 -15.97 -8.15
CA GLY A 323 9.23 -15.70 -7.50
C GLY A 323 9.93 -16.96 -7.00
N GLU A 324 11.18 -16.85 -6.55
CA GLU A 324 12.00 -18.00 -6.14
C GLU A 324 11.47 -18.70 -4.87
N GLU A 325 10.67 -18.00 -4.07
CA GLU A 325 10.04 -18.45 -2.82
C GLU A 325 8.84 -19.37 -3.07
N LEU A 326 8.28 -19.37 -4.28
CA LEU A 326 7.12 -20.20 -4.64
C LEU A 326 7.54 -21.67 -4.76
N ASP A 327 6.87 -22.57 -4.05
CA ASP A 327 7.19 -24.01 -4.07
C ASP A 327 6.36 -24.79 -5.09
N PHE A 328 5.05 -24.58 -5.11
CA PHE A 328 4.11 -25.35 -5.91
C PHE A 328 3.10 -24.45 -6.61
N VAL A 329 2.55 -24.92 -7.72
CA VAL A 329 1.37 -24.30 -8.34
C VAL A 329 0.20 -25.28 -8.30
N ALA A 330 -1.01 -24.75 -8.15
CA ALA A 330 -2.25 -25.53 -8.17
C ALA A 330 -3.41 -24.73 -8.78
N PRO A 331 -4.53 -25.39 -9.15
CA PRO A 331 -5.69 -24.70 -9.73
C PRO A 331 -6.21 -23.58 -8.82
N GLY A 332 -6.35 -22.36 -9.35
CA GLY A 332 -6.80 -21.20 -8.58
C GLY A 332 -7.60 -20.15 -9.37
N TYR A 333 -8.05 -20.45 -10.59
CA TYR A 333 -8.93 -19.57 -11.39
C TYR A 333 -10.19 -20.33 -11.77
N GLN A 334 -11.38 -19.74 -11.64
CA GLN A 334 -12.66 -20.40 -11.92
C GLN A 334 -12.81 -21.74 -11.18
N ILE A 335 -12.41 -21.78 -9.91
CA ILE A 335 -12.52 -22.99 -9.08
C ILE A 335 -13.97 -23.13 -8.59
N GLU A 336 -14.58 -24.28 -8.87
CA GLU A 336 -15.91 -24.62 -8.39
C GLU A 336 -15.87 -24.90 -6.88
N VAL A 337 -16.68 -24.18 -6.10
CA VAL A 337 -16.73 -24.28 -4.63
C VAL A 337 -18.15 -24.27 -4.08
N TYR A 338 -18.31 -24.76 -2.84
CA TYR A 338 -19.57 -24.81 -2.10
C TYR A 338 -19.40 -24.21 -0.69
N GLY A 339 -20.47 -23.72 -0.06
CA GLY A 339 -20.41 -23.25 1.34
C GLY A 339 -21.37 -22.13 1.74
N ASN A 340 -21.88 -21.35 0.77
CA ASN A 340 -22.78 -20.22 1.01
C ASN A 340 -24.19 -20.66 1.49
N SER A 341 -24.82 -19.87 2.37
CA SER A 341 -26.14 -20.12 2.95
C SER A 341 -27.33 -20.00 1.98
N SER A 342 -27.16 -19.32 0.83
CA SER A 342 -28.28 -18.86 -0.01
C SER A 342 -28.44 -19.59 -1.35
N LEU A 343 -27.55 -20.53 -1.71
CA LEU A 343 -27.50 -21.13 -3.04
C LEU A 343 -27.36 -22.67 -2.98
N ASP A 344 -28.31 -23.39 -3.59
CA ASP A 344 -28.19 -24.82 -3.94
C ASP A 344 -27.25 -25.05 -5.14
N LYS A 345 -26.53 -24.00 -5.60
CA LYS A 345 -25.68 -24.02 -6.80
C LYS A 345 -24.21 -23.72 -6.42
N PRO A 346 -23.24 -24.32 -7.14
CA PRO A 346 -21.82 -24.01 -6.94
C PRO A 346 -21.52 -22.54 -7.24
N GLN A 347 -20.49 -22.00 -6.58
CA GLN A 347 -19.88 -20.71 -6.90
C GLN A 347 -18.52 -20.92 -7.59
N TYR A 348 -18.04 -19.90 -8.30
CA TYR A 348 -16.73 -19.91 -8.94
C TYR A 348 -15.88 -18.79 -8.37
N VAL A 349 -14.65 -19.16 -7.99
CA VAL A 349 -13.74 -18.29 -7.26
C VAL A 349 -12.35 -18.26 -7.90
N ASN A 350 -11.65 -17.15 -7.71
CA ASN A 350 -10.27 -16.96 -8.16
C ASN A 350 -9.38 -16.51 -6.99
N GLY A 351 -8.17 -17.03 -6.93
CA GLY A 351 -7.17 -16.68 -5.91
C GLY A 351 -6.19 -17.81 -5.62
N THR A 352 -4.97 -17.44 -5.21
CA THR A 352 -3.99 -18.35 -4.61
C THR A 352 -4.51 -18.99 -3.32
N SER A 353 -5.42 -18.31 -2.61
CA SER A 353 -6.21 -18.86 -1.49
C SER A 353 -6.92 -20.17 -1.82
N PHE A 354 -7.38 -20.35 -3.07
CA PHE A 354 -8.06 -21.57 -3.53
C PHE A 354 -7.09 -22.60 -4.13
N ALA A 355 -5.85 -22.20 -4.43
CA ALA A 355 -4.78 -23.09 -4.86
C ALA A 355 -4.11 -23.80 -3.66
N ALA A 356 -3.86 -23.07 -2.56
CA ALA A 356 -3.31 -23.60 -1.31
C ALA A 356 -3.96 -24.91 -0.79
N PRO A 357 -5.30 -25.04 -0.71
CA PRO A 357 -5.94 -26.27 -0.23
C PRO A 357 -5.67 -27.50 -1.09
N PHE A 358 -5.33 -27.38 -2.37
CA PHE A 358 -4.90 -28.53 -3.17
C PHE A 358 -3.57 -29.09 -2.65
N ILE A 359 -2.62 -28.23 -2.28
CA ILE A 359 -1.32 -28.64 -1.74
C ILE A 359 -1.46 -29.15 -0.31
N ALA A 360 -2.35 -28.56 0.51
CA ALA A 360 -2.72 -29.13 1.80
C ALA A 360 -3.32 -30.54 1.65
N ALA A 361 -4.22 -30.74 0.68
CA ALA A 361 -4.77 -32.06 0.37
C ALA A 361 -3.69 -33.06 -0.09
N ALA A 362 -2.75 -32.65 -0.94
CA ALA A 362 -1.63 -33.50 -1.36
C ALA A 362 -0.71 -33.87 -0.19
N SER A 363 -0.43 -32.93 0.71
CA SER A 363 0.34 -33.16 1.93
C SER A 363 -0.36 -34.18 2.83
N ALA A 364 -1.69 -34.08 2.98
CA ALA A 364 -2.48 -35.03 3.75
C ALA A 364 -2.48 -36.44 3.15
N VAL A 365 -2.55 -36.54 1.81
CA VAL A 365 -2.41 -37.83 1.11
C VAL A 365 -1.01 -38.42 1.28
N ALA A 366 0.03 -37.59 1.22
CA ALA A 366 1.41 -38.04 1.45
C ALA A 366 1.58 -38.56 2.89
N LEU A 367 1.09 -37.85 3.91
CA LEU A 367 1.11 -38.29 5.32
C LEU A 367 0.26 -39.56 5.54
N SER A 368 -0.84 -39.71 4.82
CA SER A 368 -1.67 -40.94 4.89
C SER A 368 -0.92 -42.18 4.40
N VAL A 369 0.05 -42.02 3.48
CA VAL A 369 0.88 -43.12 2.95
C VAL A 369 2.20 -43.24 3.72
N HIS A 370 2.72 -42.12 4.23
CA HIS A 370 4.02 -41.99 4.88
C HIS A 370 3.91 -41.24 6.23
N PRO A 371 3.26 -41.83 7.26
CA PRO A 371 2.95 -41.11 8.50
C PRO A 371 4.16 -40.78 9.38
N ASP A 372 5.30 -41.44 9.16
CA ASP A 372 6.52 -41.22 9.95
C ASP A 372 7.48 -40.20 9.28
N TYR A 373 7.08 -39.58 8.16
CA TYR A 373 7.95 -38.67 7.42
C TYR A 373 7.97 -37.26 8.04
N SER A 374 9.14 -36.64 8.01
CA SER A 374 9.32 -35.22 8.32
C SER A 374 8.68 -34.30 7.29
N VAL A 375 8.52 -33.02 7.64
CA VAL A 375 8.00 -31.97 6.74
C VAL A 375 8.80 -31.92 5.43
N GLU A 376 10.13 -32.02 5.50
CA GLU A 376 11.02 -31.99 4.33
C GLU A 376 10.91 -33.25 3.47
N GLU A 377 10.71 -34.42 4.08
CA GLU A 377 10.47 -35.66 3.35
C GLU A 377 9.12 -35.63 2.63
N ILE A 378 8.07 -35.08 3.27
CA ILE A 378 6.78 -34.85 2.61
C ILE A 378 6.93 -33.84 1.47
N LYS A 379 7.62 -32.71 1.68
CA LYS A 379 7.91 -31.73 0.61
C LYS A 379 8.59 -32.41 -0.58
N GLN A 380 9.57 -33.29 -0.32
CA GLN A 380 10.26 -34.02 -1.37
C GLN A 380 9.35 -35.01 -2.11
N VAL A 381 8.44 -35.71 -1.43
CA VAL A 381 7.42 -36.57 -2.08
C VAL A 381 6.54 -35.74 -3.02
N LEU A 382 6.13 -34.54 -2.61
CA LEU A 382 5.34 -33.65 -3.45
C LEU A 382 6.15 -33.18 -4.66
N ILE A 383 7.40 -32.74 -4.47
CA ILE A 383 8.31 -32.32 -5.54
C ILE A 383 8.51 -33.45 -6.56
N ASP A 384 8.81 -34.66 -6.09
CA ASP A 384 9.02 -35.82 -6.95
C ASP A 384 7.74 -36.20 -7.71
N SER A 385 6.56 -35.85 -7.17
CA SER A 385 5.27 -36.10 -7.80
C SER A 385 4.86 -35.06 -8.85
N CYS A 386 5.57 -33.93 -8.95
CA CYS A 386 5.16 -32.80 -9.77
C CYS A 386 5.21 -33.08 -11.27
N VAL A 387 4.25 -32.51 -12.00
CA VAL A 387 4.39 -32.16 -13.42
C VAL A 387 4.78 -30.69 -13.51
N THR A 388 5.68 -30.35 -14.44
CA THR A 388 6.14 -28.97 -14.53
C THR A 388 5.02 -28.07 -15.05
N LYS A 389 5.04 -26.79 -14.66
CA LYS A 389 4.10 -25.80 -15.20
C LYS A 389 4.13 -25.75 -16.73
N ASN A 390 5.27 -25.98 -17.38
CA ASN A 390 5.35 -25.95 -18.85
C ASN A 390 4.72 -27.18 -19.51
N ASP A 391 4.67 -28.32 -18.82
CA ASP A 391 3.96 -29.51 -19.31
C ASP A 391 2.44 -29.39 -19.12
N LEU A 392 1.99 -28.48 -18.24
CA LEU A 392 0.58 -28.14 -18.05
C LEU A 392 0.14 -27.01 -18.96
N ALA A 393 0.90 -25.92 -19.01
CA ALA A 393 0.50 -24.66 -19.60
C ALA A 393 0.19 -24.75 -21.10
N TYR A 394 -0.87 -24.07 -21.51
CA TYR A 394 -1.27 -23.94 -22.90
C TYR A 394 -2.05 -22.65 -23.12
N SER A 395 -1.60 -21.85 -24.10
CA SER A 395 -2.30 -20.66 -24.57
C SER A 395 -2.39 -20.68 -26.10
N SER A 396 -3.56 -20.32 -26.63
CA SER A 396 -3.76 -20.14 -28.08
C SER A 396 -3.47 -18.68 -28.46
N PRO A 397 -2.64 -18.42 -29.48
CA PRO A 397 -2.41 -17.06 -29.97
C PRO A 397 -3.59 -16.50 -30.80
N TYR A 398 -4.58 -17.34 -31.14
CA TYR A 398 -5.68 -16.96 -32.04
C TYR A 398 -7.06 -17.01 -31.40
N LEU A 399 -7.19 -17.65 -30.23
CA LEU A 399 -8.45 -17.84 -29.54
C LEU A 399 -8.26 -17.51 -28.07
N ARG A 400 -9.19 -16.74 -27.52
CA ARG A 400 -9.32 -16.53 -26.08
C ARG A 400 -10.71 -16.98 -25.66
N ASP A 401 -10.81 -17.47 -24.43
CA ASP A 401 -12.10 -17.68 -23.78
C ASP A 401 -12.87 -16.36 -23.78
N VAL A 402 -14.14 -16.43 -24.18
CA VAL A 402 -15.06 -15.30 -24.24
C VAL A 402 -15.17 -14.68 -22.85
N GLU A 403 -14.92 -13.37 -22.79
CA GLU A 403 -15.10 -12.45 -21.65
C GLU A 403 -14.63 -12.93 -20.26
N ILE A 404 -13.61 -12.24 -19.73
CA ILE A 404 -13.62 -11.87 -18.31
C ILE A 404 -14.91 -11.06 -18.06
N LYS A 405 -16.01 -11.74 -17.69
CA LYS A 405 -17.23 -11.14 -17.15
C LYS A 405 -16.98 -10.71 -15.70
N ASP A 406 -15.97 -9.89 -15.48
CA ASP A 406 -15.67 -9.35 -14.16
C ASP A 406 -16.27 -7.95 -14.04
N SER A 407 -17.52 -7.89 -13.57
CA SER A 407 -18.16 -6.63 -13.18
C SER A 407 -17.71 -6.15 -11.79
N SER A 408 -17.04 -7.01 -11.01
CA SER A 408 -16.57 -6.69 -9.65
C SER A 408 -15.34 -5.79 -9.62
N LEU A 409 -14.64 -5.64 -10.75
CA LEU A 409 -13.60 -4.64 -11.00
C LEU A 409 -14.00 -3.19 -10.62
N SER A 410 -15.29 -2.91 -10.50
CA SER A 410 -15.81 -1.59 -10.10
C SER A 410 -15.86 -1.34 -8.59
N GLY A 411 -15.61 -2.35 -7.74
CA GLY A 411 -15.74 -2.26 -6.29
C GLY A 411 -14.54 -2.76 -5.48
N PHE A 412 -13.40 -3.04 -6.11
CA PHE A 412 -12.19 -3.47 -5.41
C PHE A 412 -11.35 -2.27 -4.98
N THR A 413 -11.13 -2.12 -3.67
CA THR A 413 -9.85 -1.66 -3.12
C THR A 413 -9.01 -2.90 -2.87
N PHE A 414 -8.49 -3.54 -3.93
CA PHE A 414 -7.64 -4.73 -3.76
C PHE A 414 -6.64 -4.84 -4.90
N GLY A 415 -5.43 -5.17 -4.49
CA GLY A 415 -4.32 -5.53 -5.34
C GLY A 415 -4.73 -6.64 -6.32
N ASN A 416 -4.52 -6.30 -7.58
CA ASN A 416 -3.45 -6.93 -8.32
C ASN A 416 -3.68 -8.25 -9.16
N LEU A 417 -4.68 -8.21 -10.04
CA LEU A 417 -4.95 -8.89 -11.35
C LEU A 417 -3.97 -8.77 -12.60
N GLY A 418 -2.75 -9.33 -12.68
CA GLY A 418 -1.87 -9.13 -13.88
C GLY A 418 -1.37 -10.36 -14.67
N GLU A 419 -1.57 -10.38 -15.99
CA GLU A 419 -0.97 -11.45 -16.81
C GLU A 419 0.39 -10.99 -17.39
N LYS A 420 1.44 -11.28 -16.60
CA LYS A 420 2.85 -11.59 -16.90
C LYS A 420 3.79 -10.59 -17.61
N ALA A 421 4.92 -10.37 -16.93
CA ALA A 421 6.20 -9.99 -17.51
C ALA A 421 6.75 -11.13 -18.37
N GLU A 422 6.92 -10.90 -19.67
CA GLU A 422 7.88 -11.66 -20.47
C GLU A 422 9.31 -11.26 -20.04
N SER A 423 9.83 -11.93 -19.01
CA SER A 423 11.27 -12.13 -18.88
C SER A 423 11.52 -13.62 -18.74
N GLU A 424 12.47 -14.12 -19.53
CA GLU A 424 13.00 -15.47 -19.38
C GLU A 424 13.47 -15.61 -17.92
N ASP A 425 12.86 -16.54 -17.17
CA ASP A 425 13.18 -16.97 -15.79
C ASP A 425 12.24 -16.53 -14.63
N LEU A 426 10.94 -16.26 -14.85
CA LEU A 426 9.97 -16.26 -13.73
C LEU A 426 9.79 -17.69 -13.17
N TYR A 427 10.14 -17.89 -11.89
CA TYR A 427 10.05 -19.17 -11.18
C TYR A 427 8.61 -19.41 -10.67
N TYR A 428 8.05 -20.58 -11.02
CA TYR A 428 6.72 -21.03 -10.59
C TYR A 428 6.83 -22.35 -9.82
N GLY A 429 7.84 -22.41 -8.95
CA GLY A 429 8.10 -23.58 -8.12
C GLY A 429 8.48 -24.83 -8.89
N TYR A 430 8.34 -25.96 -8.21
CA TYR A 430 8.63 -27.30 -8.72
C TYR A 430 7.55 -27.82 -9.68
N GLY A 431 6.39 -27.15 -9.73
CA GLY A 431 5.23 -27.53 -10.54
C GLY A 431 4.03 -27.92 -9.69
N MET A 432 3.13 -28.70 -10.27
CA MET A 432 1.91 -29.14 -9.61
C MET A 432 2.00 -30.63 -9.26
N PRO A 433 1.89 -31.00 -7.96
CA PRO A 433 1.84 -32.39 -7.54
C PRO A 433 0.77 -33.19 -8.28
N GLN A 434 1.05 -34.45 -8.61
CA GLN A 434 0.06 -35.38 -9.15
C GLN A 434 -0.29 -36.42 -8.09
N MET A 435 -1.52 -36.35 -7.58
CA MET A 435 -2.00 -37.18 -6.45
C MET A 435 -1.83 -38.68 -6.68
N GLN A 436 -2.01 -39.11 -7.94
CA GLN A 436 -1.82 -40.50 -8.38
C GLN A 436 -0.39 -41.01 -8.12
N LYS A 437 0.61 -40.14 -8.31
CA LYS A 437 2.01 -40.49 -8.11
C LYS A 437 2.37 -40.56 -6.62
N ILE A 438 1.77 -39.71 -5.78
CA ILE A 438 1.94 -39.72 -4.32
C ILE A 438 1.51 -41.07 -3.72
N VAL A 439 0.40 -41.65 -4.22
CA VAL A 439 -0.08 -42.97 -3.76
C VAL A 439 0.65 -44.17 -4.40
N GLY A 440 1.74 -43.94 -5.12
CA GLY A 440 2.62 -45.00 -5.63
C GLY A 440 2.24 -45.59 -6.99
N MET A 441 1.54 -44.84 -7.84
CA MET A 441 1.38 -45.23 -9.25
C MET A 441 2.65 -44.85 -10.03
N ASP A 442 3.25 -45.83 -10.73
CA ASP A 442 4.53 -45.63 -11.43
C ASP A 442 4.39 -45.55 -12.97
N GLU A 443 3.28 -46.05 -13.54
CA GLU A 443 3.05 -46.05 -14.98
C GLU A 443 2.19 -44.84 -15.40
N VAL A 444 2.66 -44.06 -16.36
CA VAL A 444 1.96 -42.89 -16.93
C VAL A 444 1.37 -43.25 -18.29
N CYS A 445 0.15 -42.79 -18.59
CA CYS A 445 -0.44 -42.90 -19.93
C CYS A 445 0.34 -42.06 -20.95
N SER A 446 0.54 -42.59 -22.16
CA SER A 446 1.11 -41.80 -23.26
C SER A 446 0.22 -40.59 -23.58
N ALA A 447 0.82 -39.43 -23.77
CA ALA A 447 0.06 -38.22 -24.14
C ALA A 447 -0.59 -38.37 -25.53
N PRO A 448 -1.79 -37.82 -25.77
CA PRO A 448 -2.46 -37.93 -27.06
C PRO A 448 -1.63 -37.39 -28.23
N GLU A 449 -1.42 -38.21 -29.26
CA GLU A 449 -0.79 -37.80 -30.52
C GLU A 449 -1.83 -37.33 -31.54
N PHE A 450 -1.57 -36.19 -32.17
CA PHE A 450 -2.40 -35.60 -33.23
C PHE A 450 -1.91 -36.08 -34.60
N SER A 451 -2.82 -36.56 -35.46
CA SER A 451 -2.46 -37.05 -36.80
C SER A 451 -2.07 -35.95 -37.79
N VAL A 452 -2.40 -34.70 -37.48
CA VAL A 452 -2.10 -33.50 -38.28
C VAL A 452 -1.34 -32.52 -37.38
N SER A 453 -0.29 -31.89 -37.90
CA SER A 453 0.48 -30.91 -37.12
C SER A 453 -0.31 -29.60 -36.96
N SER A 454 -0.14 -28.91 -35.85
CA SER A 454 -0.67 -27.54 -35.68
C SER A 454 -0.16 -26.61 -36.80
N GLY A 455 -0.96 -25.64 -37.21
CA GLY A 455 -0.58 -24.68 -38.26
C GLY A 455 -1.75 -23.97 -38.92
N THR A 456 -1.45 -23.24 -40.00
CA THR A 456 -2.46 -22.57 -40.83
C THR A 456 -2.86 -23.45 -42.01
N TYR A 457 -4.16 -23.55 -42.24
CA TYR A 457 -4.78 -24.40 -43.26
C TYR A 457 -5.80 -23.61 -44.07
N HIS A 458 -6.00 -24.03 -45.33
CA HIS A 458 -6.88 -23.35 -46.30
C HIS A 458 -8.02 -24.23 -46.81
N GLU A 459 -8.09 -25.47 -46.32
CA GLU A 459 -9.09 -26.48 -46.67
C GLU A 459 -9.39 -27.31 -45.41
N GLU A 460 -10.63 -27.75 -45.24
CA GLU A 460 -11.04 -28.63 -44.13
C GLU A 460 -10.32 -29.98 -44.18
N PHE A 461 -10.09 -30.59 -43.01
CA PHE A 461 -9.43 -31.90 -42.91
C PHE A 461 -9.91 -32.72 -41.71
N GLU A 462 -9.61 -34.02 -41.74
CA GLU A 462 -9.89 -34.95 -40.66
C GLU A 462 -8.68 -35.09 -39.72
N LEU A 463 -8.91 -34.89 -38.43
CA LEU A 463 -7.94 -35.02 -37.36
C LEU A 463 -8.23 -36.26 -36.52
N SER A 464 -7.26 -37.16 -36.40
CA SER A 464 -7.34 -38.31 -35.49
C SER A 464 -6.44 -38.12 -34.27
N LEU A 465 -6.92 -38.56 -33.10
CA LEU A 465 -6.16 -38.60 -31.85
C LEU A 465 -5.80 -40.05 -31.52
N SER A 466 -4.62 -40.30 -30.95
CA SER A 466 -4.22 -41.64 -30.53
C SER A 466 -3.35 -41.64 -29.27
N SER A 467 -3.41 -42.71 -28.48
CA SER A 467 -2.66 -42.90 -27.23
C SER A 467 -2.43 -44.41 -27.00
N ASP A 468 -2.11 -44.81 -25.77
CA ASP A 468 -1.96 -46.20 -25.32
C ASP A 468 -3.18 -47.06 -25.70
N ALA A 469 -2.94 -48.34 -25.97
CA ALA A 469 -4.04 -49.28 -26.18
C ALA A 469 -4.94 -49.33 -24.93
N SER A 470 -6.25 -49.15 -25.12
CA SER A 470 -7.30 -49.05 -24.07
C SER A 470 -7.32 -47.77 -23.23
N ALA A 471 -6.56 -46.74 -23.59
CA ALA A 471 -6.74 -45.41 -23.00
C ALA A 471 -7.98 -44.72 -23.57
N GLU A 472 -8.72 -44.04 -22.70
CA GLU A 472 -9.79 -43.10 -23.06
C GLU A 472 -9.16 -41.72 -23.24
N ILE A 473 -9.41 -41.07 -24.39
CA ILE A 473 -8.89 -39.72 -24.68
C ILE A 473 -10.05 -38.74 -24.55
N TYR A 474 -9.93 -37.80 -23.62
CA TYR A 474 -10.86 -36.69 -23.46
C TYR A 474 -10.26 -35.44 -24.09
N TYR A 475 -11.06 -34.65 -24.80
CA TYR A 475 -10.58 -33.44 -25.46
C TYR A 475 -11.58 -32.26 -25.36
N THR A 476 -11.03 -31.06 -25.52
CA THR A 476 -11.73 -29.78 -25.63
C THR A 476 -11.30 -29.09 -26.93
N THR A 477 -12.11 -28.16 -27.43
CA THR A 477 -11.88 -27.43 -28.70
C THR A 477 -11.62 -25.93 -28.52
N ASP A 478 -11.72 -25.44 -27.28
CA ASP A 478 -11.40 -24.08 -26.86
C ASP A 478 -9.96 -23.96 -26.30
N GLY A 479 -9.40 -25.05 -25.80
CA GLY A 479 -8.07 -25.11 -25.18
C GLY A 479 -8.09 -25.28 -23.65
N SER A 480 -9.28 -25.24 -23.04
CA SER A 480 -9.48 -25.52 -21.62
C SER A 480 -9.02 -26.94 -21.25
N TYR A 481 -8.70 -27.19 -19.98
CA TYR A 481 -8.19 -28.49 -19.55
C TYR A 481 -9.23 -29.61 -19.72
N PRO A 482 -8.92 -30.71 -20.44
CA PRO A 482 -9.89 -31.80 -20.61
C PRO A 482 -10.16 -32.57 -19.31
N THR A 483 -11.43 -32.76 -18.97
CA THR A 483 -11.90 -33.49 -17.78
C THR A 483 -12.79 -34.66 -18.17
N ALA A 484 -12.79 -35.73 -17.37
CA ALA A 484 -13.58 -36.92 -17.67
C ALA A 484 -15.09 -36.67 -17.57
N GLU A 485 -15.51 -35.65 -16.84
CA GLU A 485 -16.91 -35.35 -16.55
C GLU A 485 -17.54 -34.31 -17.47
N ARG A 486 -16.73 -33.39 -18.05
CA ARG A 486 -17.24 -32.26 -18.84
C ARG A 486 -16.62 -32.11 -20.24
N SER A 487 -15.66 -32.96 -20.62
CA SER A 487 -15.06 -32.95 -21.97
C SER A 487 -15.56 -34.08 -22.87
N GLU A 488 -15.31 -33.96 -24.17
CA GLU A 488 -15.75 -34.95 -25.15
C GLU A 488 -14.82 -36.17 -25.15
N LEU A 489 -15.41 -37.36 -25.07
CA LEU A 489 -14.67 -38.61 -25.24
C LEU A 489 -14.41 -38.84 -26.74
N TYR A 490 -13.14 -38.90 -27.12
CA TYR A 490 -12.72 -39.18 -28.49
C TYR A 490 -13.10 -40.61 -28.89
N THR A 491 -14.01 -40.73 -29.86
CA THR A 491 -14.48 -42.03 -30.38
C THR A 491 -14.32 -42.18 -31.89
N GLU A 492 -14.20 -41.07 -32.63
CA GLU A 492 -13.99 -41.01 -34.07
C GLU A 492 -13.21 -39.73 -34.48
N PRO A 493 -12.58 -39.68 -35.67
CA PRO A 493 -11.87 -38.49 -36.15
C PRO A 493 -12.72 -37.21 -36.15
N LEU A 494 -12.07 -36.07 -35.88
CA LEU A 494 -12.67 -34.73 -35.82
C LEU A 494 -12.52 -34.02 -37.16
N THR A 495 -13.60 -33.42 -37.67
CA THR A 495 -13.51 -32.52 -38.84
C THR A 495 -13.11 -31.11 -38.38
N VAL A 496 -11.96 -30.61 -38.83
CA VAL A 496 -11.51 -29.24 -38.56
C VAL A 496 -11.84 -28.33 -39.74
N SER A 497 -12.76 -27.39 -39.54
CA SER A 497 -13.26 -26.47 -40.58
C SER A 497 -13.32 -24.99 -40.16
N SER A 498 -12.96 -24.67 -38.91
CA SER A 498 -12.79 -23.29 -38.41
C SER A 498 -11.55 -23.23 -37.49
N THR A 499 -11.04 -22.03 -37.19
CA THR A 499 -9.93 -21.92 -36.23
C THR A 499 -10.34 -22.53 -34.90
N VAL A 500 -9.52 -23.44 -34.39
CA VAL A 500 -9.83 -24.25 -33.22
C VAL A 500 -8.56 -24.56 -32.44
N SER A 501 -8.71 -24.67 -31.13
CA SER A 501 -7.64 -24.92 -30.17
C SER A 501 -7.95 -26.24 -29.47
N ILE A 502 -7.38 -27.34 -29.94
CA ILE A 502 -7.73 -28.66 -29.43
C ILE A 502 -6.74 -29.07 -28.36
N ARG A 503 -7.24 -29.45 -27.18
CA ARG A 503 -6.44 -29.98 -26.08
C ARG A 503 -6.99 -31.33 -25.65
N ALA A 504 -6.11 -32.29 -25.36
CA ALA A 504 -6.50 -33.66 -25.08
C ALA A 504 -5.67 -34.29 -23.94
N VAL A 505 -6.32 -35.12 -23.11
CA VAL A 505 -5.71 -35.91 -22.02
C VAL A 505 -6.13 -37.37 -22.13
N ALA A 506 -5.19 -38.29 -21.93
CA ALA A 506 -5.45 -39.73 -21.93
C ALA A 506 -5.55 -40.29 -20.50
N TYR A 507 -6.58 -41.11 -20.26
CA TYR A 507 -6.84 -41.81 -19.01
C TYR A 507 -6.83 -43.32 -19.23
N SER A 508 -6.31 -44.08 -18.26
CA SER A 508 -6.36 -45.54 -18.28
C SER A 508 -6.39 -46.08 -16.85
N ASP A 509 -7.14 -47.16 -16.63
CA ASP A 509 -7.25 -47.81 -15.33
C ASP A 509 -5.86 -48.22 -14.80
N GLY A 510 -5.54 -47.79 -13.57
CA GLY A 510 -4.31 -48.17 -12.89
C GLY A 510 -3.04 -47.47 -13.40
N LYS A 511 -3.17 -46.44 -14.25
CA LYS A 511 -2.07 -45.55 -14.66
C LYS A 511 -2.31 -44.10 -14.24
N ILE A 512 -1.23 -43.34 -14.05
CA ILE A 512 -1.29 -41.88 -13.98
C ILE A 512 -1.81 -41.37 -15.33
N LYS A 513 -2.74 -40.42 -15.33
CA LYS A 513 -3.20 -39.76 -16.55
C LYS A 513 -2.03 -39.13 -17.31
N SER A 514 -2.17 -38.92 -18.61
CA SER A 514 -1.13 -38.24 -19.37
C SER A 514 -1.04 -36.75 -19.01
N VAL A 515 0.11 -36.12 -19.26
CA VAL A 515 0.14 -34.67 -19.47
C VAL A 515 -0.77 -34.30 -20.65
N PRO A 516 -1.39 -33.11 -20.67
CA PRO A 516 -2.18 -32.68 -21.81
C PRO A 516 -1.31 -32.55 -23.07
N SER A 517 -1.90 -32.82 -24.23
CA SER A 517 -1.34 -32.46 -25.53
C SER A 517 -2.28 -31.51 -26.23
N SER A 518 -1.73 -30.52 -26.92
CA SER A 518 -2.52 -29.47 -27.56
C SER A 518 -2.06 -29.20 -28.99
N ALA A 519 -2.99 -28.78 -29.84
CA ALA A 519 -2.71 -28.32 -31.19
C ALA A 519 -3.68 -27.20 -31.60
N VAL A 520 -3.12 -26.12 -32.16
CA VAL A 520 -3.89 -25.02 -32.74
C VAL A 520 -3.95 -25.19 -34.25
N TYR A 521 -5.16 -25.13 -34.79
CA TYR A 521 -5.39 -25.16 -36.24
C TYR A 521 -6.06 -23.86 -36.62
N LYS A 522 -5.35 -23.04 -37.39
CA LYS A 522 -5.86 -21.77 -37.89
C LYS A 522 -6.42 -21.96 -39.30
N MET A 523 -7.65 -21.55 -39.54
CA MET A 523 -8.32 -21.72 -40.82
C MET A 523 -8.39 -20.39 -41.57
N GLU A 524 -7.79 -20.31 -42.75
CA GLU A 524 -7.82 -19.11 -43.58
C GLU A 524 -8.33 -19.44 -44.97
N TYR A 525 -9.48 -18.91 -45.36
CA TYR A 525 -10.08 -19.23 -46.65
C TYR A 525 -9.91 -18.11 -47.65
N TYR A 526 -9.42 -18.40 -48.86
CA TYR A 526 -9.49 -17.43 -49.96
C TYR A 526 -10.96 -17.09 -50.24
N ALA A 527 -11.33 -15.82 -50.07
CA ALA A 527 -12.67 -15.33 -50.36
C ALA A 527 -12.87 -15.17 -51.88
N ASP A 528 -14.10 -15.31 -52.36
CA ASP A 528 -14.40 -15.09 -53.77
C ASP A 528 -14.44 -13.57 -54.04
N GLU A 529 -13.92 -13.12 -55.18
CA GLU A 529 -14.03 -11.71 -55.58
C GLU A 529 -15.50 -11.28 -55.67
N SER A 530 -16.44 -12.20 -55.93
CA SER A 530 -17.88 -11.90 -55.95
C SER A 530 -18.46 -11.54 -54.59
N ASP A 531 -17.77 -11.87 -53.50
CA ASP A 531 -18.23 -11.61 -52.14
C ASP A 531 -17.98 -10.15 -51.73
N PHE A 532 -17.23 -9.38 -52.53
CA PHE A 532 -16.86 -8.01 -52.20
C PHE A 532 -17.44 -6.98 -53.16
N THR A 533 -17.72 -5.80 -52.63
CA THR A 533 -17.88 -4.57 -53.41
C THR A 533 -16.68 -3.67 -53.19
N ILE A 534 -16.22 -2.99 -54.25
CA ILE A 534 -15.03 -2.14 -54.24
C ILE A 534 -15.29 -0.85 -55.02
N ASP A 535 -14.80 0.27 -54.52
CA ASP A 535 -14.92 1.57 -55.17
C ASP A 535 -13.78 1.87 -56.18
N ASP A 536 -13.86 3.02 -56.85
CA ASP A 536 -12.87 3.45 -57.84
C ASP A 536 -11.48 3.78 -57.24
N ARG A 537 -11.38 3.95 -55.90
CA ARG A 537 -10.10 4.17 -55.19
C ARG A 537 -9.37 2.84 -54.98
N GLY A 538 -10.12 1.74 -54.93
CA GLY A 538 -9.68 0.41 -54.56
C GLY A 538 -10.03 0.06 -53.11
N TYR A 539 -11.04 0.70 -52.52
CA TYR A 539 -11.45 0.47 -51.13
C TYR A 539 -12.64 -0.49 -51.11
N ILE A 540 -12.58 -1.51 -50.27
CA ILE A 540 -13.70 -2.43 -50.04
C ILE A 540 -14.82 -1.63 -49.40
N THR A 541 -16.03 -1.71 -49.96
CA THR A 541 -17.23 -1.01 -49.48
C THR A 541 -18.31 -1.95 -48.95
N GLY A 542 -18.05 -3.26 -48.95
CA GLY A 542 -19.04 -4.27 -48.59
C GLY A 542 -18.48 -5.67 -48.74
N TYR A 543 -18.85 -6.58 -47.85
CA TYR A 543 -18.59 -8.01 -47.91
C TYR A 543 -19.87 -8.80 -47.61
N THR A 544 -20.18 -9.80 -48.43
CA THR A 544 -21.39 -10.63 -48.31
C THR A 544 -21.09 -12.13 -48.24
N GLY A 545 -19.83 -12.51 -48.00
CA GLY A 545 -19.42 -13.91 -47.93
C GLY A 545 -19.80 -14.56 -46.60
N GLU A 546 -19.92 -15.89 -46.60
CA GLU A 546 -20.37 -16.71 -45.45
C GLU A 546 -19.20 -17.33 -44.65
N LYS A 547 -17.95 -17.01 -45.01
CA LYS A 547 -16.76 -17.59 -44.38
C LYS A 547 -16.32 -16.80 -43.15
N ASN A 548 -16.07 -17.54 -42.05
CA ASN A 548 -15.64 -17.01 -40.75
C ASN A 548 -14.24 -16.39 -40.76
N GLU A 549 -13.34 -16.86 -41.61
CA GLU A 549 -11.95 -16.39 -41.64
C GLU A 549 -11.46 -16.33 -43.08
N ILE A 550 -11.08 -15.14 -43.54
CA ILE A 550 -10.84 -14.92 -44.97
C ILE A 550 -9.48 -14.31 -45.30
N ILE A 551 -8.98 -14.68 -46.47
CA ILE A 551 -7.90 -13.98 -47.18
C ILE A 551 -8.54 -13.16 -48.29
N VAL A 552 -8.38 -11.84 -48.21
CA VAL A 552 -8.86 -10.90 -49.22
C VAL A 552 -7.95 -10.95 -50.46
N PRO A 553 -8.50 -11.07 -51.68
CA PRO A 553 -7.72 -11.04 -52.92
C PRO A 553 -6.92 -9.73 -53.09
N GLU A 554 -5.76 -9.80 -53.74
CA GLU A 554 -4.95 -8.60 -54.11
C GLU A 554 -5.71 -7.63 -55.04
N ALA A 555 -6.68 -8.14 -55.80
CA ALA A 555 -7.57 -7.35 -56.63
C ALA A 555 -8.99 -7.94 -56.65
N ILE A 556 -10.00 -7.07 -56.69
CA ILE A 556 -11.42 -7.43 -56.83
C ILE A 556 -11.91 -6.82 -58.14
N ASN A 557 -12.45 -7.64 -59.05
CA ASN A 557 -12.92 -7.23 -60.37
C ASN A 557 -11.86 -6.46 -61.20
N GLY A 558 -10.58 -6.79 -61.01
CA GLY A 558 -9.44 -6.14 -61.67
C GLY A 558 -8.96 -4.83 -61.04
N THR A 559 -9.59 -4.36 -59.96
CA THR A 559 -9.16 -3.21 -59.16
C THR A 559 -8.31 -3.69 -57.99
N THR A 560 -7.08 -3.19 -57.85
CA THR A 560 -6.21 -3.50 -56.70
C THR A 560 -6.84 -3.02 -55.40
N VAL A 561 -6.87 -3.88 -54.39
CA VAL A 561 -7.39 -3.57 -53.05
C VAL A 561 -6.36 -2.71 -52.31
N LYS A 562 -6.75 -1.53 -51.83
CA LYS A 562 -5.87 -0.54 -51.19
C LYS A 562 -6.35 -0.06 -49.82
N GLY A 563 -7.61 -0.30 -49.49
CA GLY A 563 -8.18 0.11 -48.22
C GLY A 563 -9.51 -0.55 -47.93
N VAL A 564 -10.03 -0.27 -46.75
CA VAL A 564 -11.39 -0.62 -46.33
C VAL A 564 -12.13 0.68 -46.06
N ALA A 565 -13.26 0.88 -46.73
CA ALA A 565 -14.02 2.11 -46.65
C ALA A 565 -14.83 2.22 -45.35
N GLU A 566 -15.29 3.44 -45.06
CA GLU A 566 -16.19 3.73 -43.95
C GLU A 566 -17.41 2.80 -44.00
N TYR A 567 -17.76 2.16 -42.88
CA TYR A 567 -18.88 1.21 -42.76
C TYR A 567 -18.85 0.03 -43.77
N ALA A 568 -17.69 -0.34 -44.32
CA ALA A 568 -17.62 -1.43 -45.30
C ALA A 568 -18.04 -2.79 -44.76
N PHE A 569 -17.85 -3.03 -43.47
CA PHE A 569 -18.30 -4.22 -42.75
C PHE A 569 -19.27 -3.78 -41.65
N TYR A 570 -20.39 -3.22 -42.06
CA TYR A 570 -21.44 -2.71 -41.17
C TYR A 570 -22.78 -3.34 -41.58
N ASP A 571 -23.51 -3.89 -40.59
CA ASP A 571 -24.83 -4.47 -40.81
C ASP A 571 -25.89 -3.35 -40.87
N ASP A 572 -27.06 -3.54 -41.49
CA ASP A 572 -28.09 -2.52 -41.88
C ASP A 572 -28.70 -1.64 -40.73
N PHE A 573 -28.01 -1.43 -39.60
CA PHE A 573 -28.45 -0.75 -38.38
C PHE A 573 -28.17 0.77 -38.37
N ASP A 574 -29.15 1.63 -38.12
CA ASP A 574 -28.93 3.10 -38.13
C ASP A 574 -28.09 3.56 -36.91
N PRO A 575 -26.91 4.17 -37.09
CA PRO A 575 -26.09 4.70 -35.98
C PRO A 575 -26.82 5.72 -35.10
N ALA A 576 -27.86 6.39 -35.63
CA ALA A 576 -28.69 7.33 -34.88
C ALA A 576 -29.60 6.65 -33.82
N GLU A 577 -29.71 5.31 -33.84
CA GLU A 577 -30.50 4.52 -32.89
C GLU A 577 -29.65 3.89 -31.77
N MET A 578 -28.34 4.14 -31.70
CA MET A 578 -27.48 3.69 -30.59
C MET A 578 -27.70 4.55 -29.33
N GLU A 579 -28.13 3.94 -28.22
CA GLU A 579 -27.93 4.52 -26.88
C GLU A 579 -26.47 4.30 -26.45
N GLU A 580 -25.84 5.26 -25.73
CA GLU A 580 -24.44 5.19 -25.26
C GLU A 580 -24.08 3.89 -24.49
N SER A 581 -25.08 3.17 -23.96
CA SER A 581 -24.92 1.94 -23.19
C SER A 581 -25.11 0.65 -23.99
N GLN A 582 -25.45 0.74 -25.28
CA GLN A 582 -25.83 -0.43 -26.09
C GLN A 582 -24.67 -0.85 -27.00
N GLN A 583 -23.95 -1.86 -26.54
CA GLN A 583 -22.89 -2.53 -27.29
C GLN A 583 -23.45 -3.13 -28.58
N ALA A 584 -22.96 -2.70 -29.74
CA ALA A 584 -23.46 -3.05 -31.07
C ALA A 584 -23.20 -4.53 -31.49
N TRP A 585 -22.64 -5.35 -30.59
CA TRP A 585 -22.02 -6.65 -30.87
C TRP A 585 -23.01 -7.82 -31.04
N ASP A 586 -24.31 -7.60 -30.85
CA ASP A 586 -25.33 -8.67 -30.76
C ASP A 586 -25.77 -9.27 -32.13
N ARG A 587 -25.12 -8.98 -33.27
CA ARG A 587 -25.72 -9.27 -34.60
C ARG A 587 -24.85 -9.89 -35.69
N SER A 588 -23.53 -10.00 -35.55
CA SER A 588 -22.66 -10.57 -36.62
C SER A 588 -22.13 -11.96 -36.24
N GLU A 589 -22.68 -13.02 -36.84
CA GLU A 589 -22.27 -14.42 -36.59
C GLU A 589 -21.25 -14.98 -37.62
N HIS A 590 -20.64 -14.17 -38.50
CA HIS A 590 -20.04 -14.73 -39.73
C HIS A 590 -18.60 -14.36 -40.10
N LEU A 591 -17.94 -13.36 -39.51
CA LEU A 591 -16.52 -13.09 -39.82
C LEU A 591 -15.76 -12.76 -38.53
N LEU A 592 -14.87 -13.67 -38.14
CA LEU A 592 -14.01 -13.63 -36.95
C LEU A 592 -12.57 -13.21 -37.29
N GLY A 593 -12.12 -13.43 -38.54
CA GLY A 593 -10.74 -13.18 -38.92
C GLY A 593 -10.56 -12.70 -40.36
N ILE A 594 -9.65 -11.74 -40.58
CA ILE A 594 -9.36 -11.20 -41.91
C ILE A 594 -7.87 -11.00 -42.17
N VAL A 595 -7.40 -11.47 -43.33
CA VAL A 595 -6.06 -11.20 -43.87
C VAL A 595 -6.20 -10.26 -45.05
N LEU A 596 -5.71 -9.03 -44.89
CA LEU A 596 -5.69 -7.98 -45.90
C LEU A 596 -4.38 -8.02 -46.70
N PRO A 597 -4.40 -7.82 -48.04
CA PRO A 597 -3.19 -7.83 -48.85
C PRO A 597 -2.26 -6.67 -48.47
N ASN A 598 -0.96 -6.82 -48.77
CA ASN A 598 0.06 -5.82 -48.43
C ASN A 598 -0.16 -4.45 -49.10
N THR A 599 -1.02 -4.40 -50.12
CA THR A 599 -1.44 -3.17 -50.79
C THR A 599 -2.43 -2.35 -49.98
N VAL A 600 -3.06 -2.92 -48.96
CA VAL A 600 -3.95 -2.20 -48.04
C VAL A 600 -3.14 -1.33 -47.09
N THR A 601 -3.37 -0.02 -47.16
CA THR A 601 -2.65 0.97 -46.34
C THR A 601 -3.54 1.70 -45.34
N GLU A 602 -4.86 1.60 -45.47
CA GLU A 602 -5.81 2.38 -44.68
C GLU A 602 -7.10 1.59 -44.41
N ILE A 603 -7.57 1.69 -43.17
CA ILE A 603 -8.92 1.31 -42.74
C ILE A 603 -9.59 2.62 -42.34
N GLU A 604 -10.67 3.01 -43.01
CA GLU A 604 -11.42 4.25 -42.72
C GLU A 604 -12.31 4.09 -41.46
N ASP A 605 -12.95 5.17 -41.05
CA ASP A 605 -13.76 5.25 -39.83
C ASP A 605 -14.85 4.16 -39.80
N TYR A 606 -15.08 3.55 -38.64
CA TYR A 606 -16.14 2.58 -38.40
C TYR A 606 -16.15 1.36 -39.33
N ALA A 607 -15.07 1.11 -40.08
CA ALA A 607 -15.00 0.09 -41.12
C ALA A 607 -15.43 -1.31 -40.66
N PHE A 608 -15.11 -1.69 -39.41
CA PHE A 608 -15.43 -2.99 -38.80
C PHE A 608 -16.31 -2.89 -37.54
N PHE A 609 -16.96 -1.76 -37.30
CA PHE A 609 -17.61 -1.45 -36.01
C PHE A 609 -18.73 -2.44 -35.58
N SER A 610 -19.42 -3.08 -36.53
CA SER A 610 -20.48 -4.08 -36.23
C SER A 610 -19.99 -5.54 -36.16
N PHE A 611 -18.71 -5.80 -36.40
CA PHE A 611 -18.16 -7.16 -36.43
C PHE A 611 -17.37 -7.47 -35.17
N ILE A 612 -17.46 -8.73 -34.73
CA ILE A 612 -16.62 -9.29 -33.67
C ILE A 612 -15.43 -9.96 -34.35
N LEU A 613 -14.40 -9.18 -34.66
CA LEU A 613 -13.14 -9.71 -35.16
C LEU A 613 -12.25 -10.09 -33.97
N SER A 614 -11.74 -11.30 -34.00
CA SER A 614 -10.68 -11.76 -33.08
C SER A 614 -9.29 -11.63 -33.73
N TYR A 615 -9.21 -11.58 -35.06
CA TYR A 615 -7.94 -11.64 -35.78
C TYR A 615 -7.90 -10.68 -36.98
N VAL A 616 -6.86 -9.86 -37.06
CA VAL A 616 -6.55 -9.04 -38.25
C VAL A 616 -5.07 -9.17 -38.61
N SER A 617 -4.78 -9.45 -39.88
CA SER A 617 -3.43 -9.31 -40.43
C SER A 617 -3.43 -8.39 -41.64
N ALA A 618 -2.78 -7.24 -41.50
CA ALA A 618 -2.68 -6.21 -42.52
C ALA A 618 -1.26 -5.62 -42.51
N PRO A 619 -0.24 -6.32 -43.05
CA PRO A 619 1.15 -5.89 -42.90
C PRO A 619 1.46 -4.56 -43.59
N GLY A 620 0.67 -4.16 -44.59
CA GLY A 620 0.78 -2.88 -45.30
C GLY A 620 0.09 -1.69 -44.60
N LEU A 621 -0.70 -1.95 -43.56
CA LEU A 621 -1.56 -0.96 -42.91
C LEU A 621 -0.73 0.15 -42.26
N LYS A 622 -1.15 1.40 -42.51
CA LYS A 622 -0.52 2.62 -41.99
C LYS A 622 -1.48 3.48 -41.16
N VAL A 623 -2.77 3.46 -41.49
CA VAL A 623 -3.79 4.33 -40.87
C VAL A 623 -5.00 3.49 -40.46
N ILE A 624 -5.44 3.68 -39.21
CA ILE A 624 -6.73 3.21 -38.69
C ILE A 624 -7.58 4.44 -38.36
N GLY A 625 -8.74 4.53 -38.99
CA GLY A 625 -9.74 5.58 -38.76
C GLY A 625 -10.48 5.45 -37.43
N GLU A 626 -11.38 6.38 -37.16
CA GLU A 626 -12.14 6.46 -35.91
C GLU A 626 -12.93 5.17 -35.69
N ALA A 627 -12.73 4.51 -34.55
CA ALA A 627 -13.35 3.20 -34.24
C ALA A 627 -13.19 2.15 -35.36
N GLY A 628 -12.17 2.28 -36.23
CA GLY A 628 -12.00 1.45 -37.42
C GLY A 628 -11.77 -0.02 -37.10
N LEU A 629 -11.15 -0.32 -35.95
CA LEU A 629 -10.94 -1.66 -35.39
C LEU A 629 -11.37 -1.72 -33.90
N SER A 630 -12.47 -1.04 -33.55
CA SER A 630 -13.14 -1.12 -32.25
C SER A 630 -13.87 -2.47 -32.08
N THR A 631 -13.11 -3.52 -31.81
CA THR A 631 -13.59 -4.92 -31.81
C THR A 631 -12.65 -5.77 -30.93
N PRO A 632 -13.10 -6.90 -30.32
CA PRO A 632 -12.30 -7.69 -29.38
C PRO A 632 -11.16 -8.49 -30.04
N LEU A 633 -10.21 -7.80 -30.68
CA LEU A 633 -9.06 -8.38 -31.34
C LEU A 633 -8.14 -9.08 -30.34
N VAL A 634 -7.91 -10.36 -30.54
CA VAL A 634 -6.90 -11.14 -29.82
C VAL A 634 -5.54 -11.03 -30.51
N TYR A 635 -5.53 -10.81 -31.83
CA TYR A 635 -4.31 -10.73 -32.62
C TYR A 635 -4.38 -9.65 -33.71
N LEU A 636 -3.33 -8.82 -33.77
CA LEU A 636 -3.13 -7.81 -34.80
C LEU A 636 -1.72 -7.91 -35.40
N ASN A 637 -1.61 -8.17 -36.70
CA ASN A 637 -0.35 -8.04 -37.45
C ASN A 637 -0.38 -6.81 -38.36
N ALA A 638 0.07 -5.68 -37.84
CA ALA A 638 0.12 -4.40 -38.55
C ALA A 638 1.35 -3.55 -38.14
N PRO A 639 2.59 -4.00 -38.40
CA PRO A 639 3.82 -3.38 -37.88
C PRO A 639 4.15 -2.01 -38.50
N ASN A 640 3.37 -1.55 -39.48
CA ASN A 640 3.61 -0.32 -40.23
C ASN A 640 2.63 0.81 -39.90
N ILE A 641 1.83 0.67 -38.85
CA ILE A 641 0.89 1.71 -38.41
C ILE A 641 1.68 2.98 -38.05
N GLU A 642 1.26 4.09 -38.63
CA GLU A 642 1.81 5.43 -38.46
C GLU A 642 0.82 6.35 -37.71
N ARG A 643 -0.50 6.08 -37.83
CA ARG A 643 -1.59 6.89 -37.29
C ARG A 643 -2.80 6.03 -36.88
N ILE A 644 -3.35 6.28 -35.70
CA ILE A 644 -4.62 5.72 -35.21
C ILE A 644 -5.49 6.89 -34.78
N GLU A 645 -6.71 6.99 -35.29
CA GLU A 645 -7.69 8.00 -34.86
C GLU A 645 -8.42 7.58 -33.57
N ASP A 646 -9.38 8.39 -33.12
CA ASP A 646 -10.13 8.18 -31.89
C ASP A 646 -10.75 6.77 -31.85
N LEU A 647 -10.66 6.09 -30.70
CA LEU A 647 -11.23 4.76 -30.48
C LEU A 647 -10.70 3.66 -31.43
N GLY A 648 -9.66 3.90 -32.22
CA GLY A 648 -9.31 3.04 -33.35
C GLY A 648 -9.02 1.57 -33.02
N LEU A 649 -8.50 1.27 -31.81
CA LEU A 649 -8.22 -0.07 -31.29
C LEU A 649 -8.76 -0.26 -29.84
N ASN A 650 -9.81 0.48 -29.46
CA ASN A 650 -10.43 0.29 -28.15
C ASN A 650 -11.17 -1.06 -28.07
N TYR A 651 -11.45 -1.53 -26.85
CA TYR A 651 -12.13 -2.80 -26.57
C TYR A 651 -11.48 -4.04 -27.21
N SER A 652 -10.23 -3.92 -27.67
CA SER A 652 -9.45 -5.05 -28.15
C SER A 652 -9.03 -5.96 -26.99
N ASN A 653 -8.72 -7.21 -27.30
CA ASN A 653 -8.25 -8.21 -26.33
C ASN A 653 -6.77 -8.55 -26.60
N LEU A 654 -5.98 -7.55 -27.02
CA LEU A 654 -4.56 -7.71 -27.32
C LEU A 654 -3.76 -7.87 -26.04
N THR A 655 -2.65 -8.60 -26.09
CA THR A 655 -1.68 -8.73 -24.98
C THR A 655 -0.52 -7.77 -25.08
N GLU A 656 -0.18 -7.37 -26.30
CA GLU A 656 0.95 -6.51 -26.59
C GLU A 656 0.62 -5.60 -27.76
N LEU A 657 1.16 -4.37 -27.70
CA LEU A 657 1.18 -3.43 -28.80
C LEU A 657 2.62 -2.96 -29.05
N ASP A 658 3.29 -3.54 -30.04
CA ASP A 658 4.56 -3.06 -30.58
C ASP A 658 4.30 -2.27 -31.88
N LEU A 659 4.18 -0.95 -31.74
CA LEU A 659 3.89 -0.02 -32.84
C LEU A 659 5.04 1.00 -32.99
N PRO A 660 6.21 0.59 -33.50
CA PRO A 660 7.44 1.40 -33.47
C PRO A 660 7.36 2.66 -34.35
N LYS A 661 6.39 2.72 -35.27
CA LYS A 661 6.19 3.82 -36.23
C LYS A 661 4.98 4.70 -35.91
N LEU A 662 4.22 4.39 -34.86
CA LEU A 662 3.06 5.18 -34.47
C LEU A 662 3.52 6.56 -34.04
N THR A 663 3.05 7.59 -34.74
CA THR A 663 3.38 9.00 -34.44
C THR A 663 2.19 9.79 -33.91
N TYR A 664 0.98 9.25 -34.06
CA TYR A 664 -0.26 9.85 -33.61
C TYR A 664 -1.25 8.78 -33.20
N ALA A 665 -1.88 8.99 -32.04
CA ALA A 665 -3.02 8.25 -31.53
C ALA A 665 -4.11 9.26 -31.14
N GLY A 666 -5.38 8.91 -31.36
CA GLY A 666 -6.55 9.71 -30.97
C GLY A 666 -7.11 9.34 -29.59
N TYR A 667 -8.15 10.07 -29.18
CA TYR A 667 -8.87 9.88 -27.92
C TYR A 667 -9.22 8.41 -27.69
N ALA A 668 -8.90 7.88 -26.51
CA ALA A 668 -9.26 6.53 -26.07
C ALA A 668 -8.89 5.42 -27.08
N SER A 669 -7.87 5.63 -27.91
CA SER A 669 -7.48 4.74 -29.02
C SER A 669 -7.13 3.31 -28.60
N PHE A 670 -6.74 3.07 -27.35
CA PHE A 670 -6.46 1.74 -26.80
C PHE A 670 -7.27 1.44 -25.52
N ARG A 671 -8.30 2.23 -25.22
CA ARG A 671 -9.10 2.10 -24.01
C ARG A 671 -9.74 0.71 -23.91
N GLU A 672 -9.90 0.20 -22.68
CA GLU A 672 -10.55 -1.09 -22.40
C GLU A 672 -9.86 -2.29 -23.06
N ASN A 673 -8.57 -2.18 -23.38
CA ASN A 673 -7.75 -3.33 -23.70
C ASN A 673 -7.42 -4.11 -22.42
N LYS A 674 -8.42 -4.81 -21.88
CA LYS A 674 -8.37 -5.44 -20.54
C LYS A 674 -7.26 -6.47 -20.37
N TYR A 675 -6.68 -6.94 -21.46
CA TYR A 675 -5.63 -7.96 -21.47
C TYR A 675 -4.26 -7.46 -21.90
N LEU A 676 -4.14 -6.18 -22.25
CA LEU A 676 -2.89 -5.60 -22.73
C LEU A 676 -1.93 -5.53 -21.56
N ALA A 677 -0.80 -6.25 -21.67
CA ALA A 677 0.26 -6.29 -20.67
C ALA A 677 1.43 -5.39 -21.04
N LYS A 678 1.72 -5.22 -22.34
CA LYS A 678 2.91 -4.52 -22.83
C LYS A 678 2.62 -3.54 -23.94
N VAL A 679 3.20 -2.35 -23.85
CA VAL A 679 3.11 -1.30 -24.85
C VAL A 679 4.51 -0.80 -25.23
N LYS A 680 4.80 -0.76 -26.53
CA LYS A 680 6.03 -0.21 -27.09
C LYS A 680 5.70 0.72 -28.26
N MET A 681 5.80 2.04 -28.00
CA MET A 681 5.49 3.09 -28.98
C MET A 681 6.55 4.21 -28.96
N PRO A 682 7.82 3.90 -29.30
CA PRO A 682 8.96 4.82 -29.15
C PRO A 682 8.85 6.12 -29.97
N SER A 683 7.97 6.16 -30.98
CA SER A 683 7.77 7.33 -31.86
C SER A 683 6.53 8.17 -31.50
N LEU A 684 5.73 7.75 -30.52
CA LEU A 684 4.51 8.45 -30.13
C LEU A 684 4.88 9.68 -29.30
N ASN A 685 4.41 10.86 -29.73
CA ASN A 685 4.80 12.13 -29.11
C ASN A 685 3.83 12.58 -28.00
N ILE A 686 2.55 12.29 -28.15
CA ILE A 686 1.49 12.62 -27.19
C ILE A 686 0.74 11.33 -26.90
N VAL A 687 0.57 11.01 -25.62
CA VAL A 687 -0.37 9.97 -25.18
C VAL A 687 -1.71 10.66 -24.97
N PRO A 688 -2.71 10.40 -25.83
CA PRO A 688 -3.95 11.15 -25.85
C PRO A 688 -4.85 10.82 -24.65
N ASP A 689 -5.88 11.64 -24.44
CA ASP A 689 -6.86 11.46 -23.36
C ASP A 689 -7.42 10.03 -23.38
N SER A 690 -7.40 9.39 -22.21
CA SER A 690 -7.92 8.05 -21.96
C SER A 690 -7.28 6.95 -22.81
N ALA A 691 -6.10 7.18 -23.39
CA ALA A 691 -5.44 6.27 -24.33
C ALA A 691 -5.45 4.82 -23.87
N PHE A 692 -5.03 4.57 -22.62
CA PHE A 692 -4.97 3.24 -22.00
C PHE A 692 -5.90 3.11 -20.79
N ASN A 693 -6.93 3.97 -20.69
CA ASN A 693 -7.91 3.88 -19.61
C ASN A 693 -8.53 2.47 -19.54
N ASN A 694 -8.65 1.92 -18.33
CA ASN A 694 -9.18 0.57 -18.08
C ASN A 694 -8.40 -0.56 -18.80
N CYS A 695 -7.13 -0.34 -19.16
CA CYS A 695 -6.23 -1.42 -19.54
C CYS A 695 -5.74 -2.13 -18.29
N TYR A 696 -6.65 -2.86 -17.62
CA TYR A 696 -6.44 -3.32 -16.25
C TYR A 696 -5.12 -4.06 -16.08
N ARG A 697 -4.74 -4.92 -17.06
CA ARG A 697 -3.53 -5.77 -17.13
C ARG A 697 -2.25 -5.08 -17.58
N LEU A 698 -2.24 -3.78 -17.87
CA LEU A 698 -1.06 -3.12 -18.42
C LEU A 698 0.05 -3.04 -17.37
N GLU A 699 1.20 -3.63 -17.69
CA GLU A 699 2.33 -3.78 -16.76
C GLU A 699 3.53 -2.92 -17.16
N GLU A 700 3.78 -2.83 -18.48
CA GLU A 700 5.00 -2.26 -19.04
C GLU A 700 4.68 -1.31 -20.20
N VAL A 701 5.23 -0.11 -20.12
CA VAL A 701 5.02 0.95 -21.10
C VAL A 701 6.37 1.56 -21.49
N GLU A 702 6.70 1.48 -22.78
CA GLU A 702 7.86 2.13 -23.39
C GLU A 702 7.42 3.24 -24.36
N LEU A 703 7.64 4.49 -23.95
CA LEU A 703 7.23 5.71 -24.64
C LEU A 703 8.40 6.70 -24.74
N ASP A 704 9.48 6.29 -25.42
CA ASP A 704 10.75 7.01 -25.50
C ASP A 704 10.61 8.51 -25.85
N SER A 705 9.72 8.85 -26.79
CA SER A 705 9.58 10.20 -27.34
C SER A 705 8.31 10.94 -26.87
N ALA A 706 7.57 10.38 -25.91
CA ALA A 706 6.37 11.04 -25.39
C ALA A 706 6.76 12.28 -24.59
N VAL A 707 6.17 13.43 -24.93
CA VAL A 707 6.41 14.72 -24.27
C VAL A 707 5.21 15.12 -23.41
N GLU A 708 4.03 14.60 -23.69
CA GLU A 708 2.79 14.93 -23.00
C GLU A 708 1.95 13.68 -22.75
N LEU A 709 1.43 13.57 -21.52
CA LEU A 709 0.38 12.64 -21.15
C LEU A 709 -0.91 13.44 -20.93
N GLU A 710 -1.92 13.25 -21.76
CA GLU A 710 -3.22 13.92 -21.58
C GLU A 710 -4.04 13.23 -20.45
N ASP A 711 -5.25 13.72 -20.22
CA ASP A 711 -6.12 13.29 -19.11
C ASP A 711 -6.38 11.77 -19.14
N CYS A 712 -6.42 11.12 -17.98
CA CYS A 712 -6.73 9.70 -17.81
C CYS A 712 -5.86 8.72 -18.64
N ALA A 713 -4.68 9.15 -19.11
CA ALA A 713 -3.83 8.37 -20.02
C ALA A 713 -3.62 6.91 -19.59
N PHE A 714 -3.35 6.67 -18.30
CA PHE A 714 -3.18 5.35 -17.68
C PHE A 714 -4.12 5.11 -16.49
N GLU A 715 -5.27 5.81 -16.42
CA GLU A 715 -6.22 5.58 -15.32
C GLU A 715 -6.67 4.10 -15.29
N ARG A 716 -6.65 3.49 -14.09
CA ARG A 716 -7.02 2.09 -13.82
C ARG A 716 -6.18 1.07 -14.60
N CYS A 717 -4.92 1.41 -14.88
CA CYS A 717 -3.90 0.43 -15.25
C CYS A 717 -3.32 -0.21 -13.99
N TRP A 718 -4.12 -1.04 -13.31
CA TRP A 718 -3.79 -1.52 -11.96
C TRP A 718 -2.46 -2.25 -11.84
N PHE A 719 -1.96 -2.93 -12.90
CA PHE A 719 -0.65 -3.63 -12.90
C PHE A 719 0.53 -2.78 -13.29
N LEU A 720 0.31 -1.50 -13.61
CA LEU A 720 1.36 -0.73 -14.23
C LEU A 720 2.50 -0.53 -13.24
N ARG A 721 3.63 -1.19 -13.53
CA ARG A 721 4.82 -1.20 -12.66
C ARG A 721 6.03 -0.57 -13.33
N ASN A 722 6.14 -0.70 -14.65
CA ASN A 722 7.31 -0.29 -15.41
C ASN A 722 6.92 0.77 -16.43
N VAL A 723 7.13 2.04 -16.08
CA VAL A 723 6.87 3.18 -16.98
C VAL A 723 8.19 3.79 -17.44
N TYR A 724 8.49 3.67 -18.73
CA TYR A 724 9.63 4.34 -19.36
C TYR A 724 9.13 5.46 -20.29
N ALA A 725 9.08 6.68 -19.76
CA ALA A 725 8.66 7.88 -20.48
C ALA A 725 9.53 9.10 -20.09
N PRO A 726 10.85 9.07 -20.39
CA PRO A 726 11.81 10.03 -19.84
C PRO A 726 11.64 11.46 -20.35
N ASP A 727 11.02 11.65 -21.51
CA ASP A 727 10.88 12.94 -22.18
C ASP A 727 9.55 13.66 -21.85
N VAL A 728 8.69 13.07 -21.00
CA VAL A 728 7.43 13.68 -20.57
C VAL A 728 7.70 14.98 -19.82
N GLU A 729 7.15 16.09 -20.32
CA GLU A 729 7.25 17.43 -19.76
C GLU A 729 5.94 17.89 -19.08
N THR A 730 4.79 17.42 -19.58
CA THR A 730 3.44 17.77 -19.07
C THR A 730 2.53 16.55 -18.86
N MET A 731 1.64 16.65 -17.87
CA MET A 731 0.62 15.63 -17.55
C MET A 731 -0.74 16.26 -17.23
N GLY A 732 -1.83 15.73 -17.80
CA GLY A 732 -3.22 16.12 -17.57
C GLY A 732 -3.82 15.61 -16.25
N ASP A 733 -5.14 15.57 -16.12
CA ASP A 733 -5.87 14.99 -14.97
C ASP A 733 -5.67 13.47 -14.88
N MET A 734 -5.61 12.90 -13.68
CA MET A 734 -5.72 11.45 -13.45
C MET A 734 -4.74 10.55 -14.22
N GLY A 735 -3.56 11.06 -14.56
CA GLY A 735 -2.61 10.37 -15.46
C GLY A 735 -2.27 8.92 -15.08
N PHE A 736 -2.12 8.62 -13.78
CA PHE A 736 -1.82 7.30 -13.21
C PHE A 736 -2.78 6.93 -12.05
N THR A 737 -3.98 7.49 -11.99
CA THR A 737 -4.95 7.17 -10.92
C THR A 737 -5.27 5.66 -10.94
N TYR A 738 -5.31 5.03 -9.76
CA TYR A 738 -5.52 3.59 -9.62
C TYR A 738 -4.46 2.75 -10.38
N CYS A 739 -3.18 3.16 -10.33
CA CYS A 739 -2.06 2.31 -10.73
C CYS A 739 -1.46 1.66 -9.47
N ASP A 740 -2.24 0.82 -8.80
CA ASP A 740 -1.95 0.28 -7.47
C ASP A 740 -0.62 -0.49 -7.38
N ASN A 741 -0.14 -1.12 -8.46
CA ASN A 741 1.16 -1.82 -8.53
C ASN A 741 2.36 -0.92 -8.88
N LEU A 742 2.15 0.38 -9.05
CA LEU A 742 3.23 1.30 -9.41
C LEU A 742 4.10 1.57 -8.19
N ARG A 743 5.23 0.87 -8.06
CA ARG A 743 6.15 0.98 -6.91
C ARG A 743 7.11 2.15 -6.98
N GLU A 744 7.62 2.41 -8.17
CA GLU A 744 8.51 3.51 -8.46
C GLU A 744 8.15 4.18 -9.78
N ILE A 745 8.28 5.50 -9.84
CA ILE A 745 8.17 6.23 -11.09
C ILE A 745 9.19 7.37 -11.14
N SER A 746 9.86 7.49 -12.29
CA SER A 746 10.76 8.59 -12.60
C SER A 746 10.34 9.26 -13.90
N LEU A 747 9.95 10.54 -13.81
CA LEU A 747 9.67 11.40 -14.96
C LEU A 747 10.61 12.60 -14.88
N PRO A 748 11.89 12.44 -15.25
CA PRO A 748 12.96 13.40 -14.95
C PRO A 748 12.78 14.75 -15.66
N ASN A 749 11.97 14.79 -16.71
CA ASN A 749 11.67 15.99 -17.48
C ASN A 749 10.30 16.61 -17.15
N LEU A 750 9.49 16.02 -16.25
CA LEU A 750 8.17 16.53 -15.92
C LEU A 750 8.31 17.87 -15.20
N ILE A 751 7.78 18.93 -15.81
CA ILE A 751 7.87 20.32 -15.30
C ILE A 751 6.52 20.74 -14.70
N ARG A 752 5.41 20.25 -15.26
CA ARG A 752 4.06 20.71 -14.91
C ARG A 752 3.04 19.58 -14.98
N MET A 753 2.19 19.50 -13.97
CA MET A 753 0.92 18.79 -14.02
C MET A 753 -0.18 19.83 -14.18
N ASP A 754 -0.99 19.71 -15.22
CA ASP A 754 -2.10 20.63 -15.54
C ASP A 754 -3.43 20.20 -14.88
N GLY A 755 -3.46 18.99 -14.33
CA GLY A 755 -4.64 18.39 -13.70
C GLY A 755 -4.45 17.92 -12.25
N VAL A 756 -5.42 17.22 -11.69
CA VAL A 756 -5.51 16.71 -10.31
C VAL A 756 -5.55 15.18 -10.25
N TYR A 757 -5.37 14.60 -9.05
CA TYR A 757 -5.45 13.15 -8.79
C TYR A 757 -4.39 12.27 -9.47
N ASN A 758 -3.30 12.82 -10.02
CA ASN A 758 -2.41 12.10 -10.94
C ASN A 758 -1.89 10.75 -10.46
N PHE A 759 -1.65 10.56 -9.16
CA PHE A 759 -1.18 9.31 -8.55
C PHE A 759 -2.12 8.84 -7.44
N LYS A 760 -3.38 9.30 -7.41
CA LYS A 760 -4.33 8.91 -6.38
C LYS A 760 -4.56 7.39 -6.44
N TRP A 761 -4.59 6.74 -5.28
CA TRP A 761 -4.67 5.28 -5.13
C TRP A 761 -3.48 4.49 -5.73
N CYS A 762 -2.31 5.10 -5.95
CA CYS A 762 -1.08 4.32 -6.18
C CYS A 762 -0.58 3.73 -4.85
N SER A 763 -1.32 2.77 -4.30
CA SER A 763 -1.20 2.28 -2.91
C SER A 763 0.16 1.66 -2.59
N THR A 764 0.83 1.01 -3.56
CA THR A 764 2.17 0.42 -3.39
C THR A 764 3.32 1.35 -3.80
N LEU A 765 3.05 2.61 -4.19
CA LEU A 765 4.08 3.56 -4.60
C LEU A 765 4.97 3.89 -3.40
N THR A 766 6.23 3.45 -3.46
CA THR A 766 7.24 3.70 -2.42
C THR A 766 8.13 4.88 -2.77
N LYS A 767 8.38 5.10 -4.07
CA LYS A 767 9.35 6.06 -4.56
C LYS A 767 8.86 6.87 -5.75
N ILE A 768 9.14 8.16 -5.72
CA ILE A 768 8.85 9.05 -6.84
C ILE A 768 9.96 10.07 -7.11
N ASP A 769 10.36 10.18 -8.38
CA ASP A 769 11.46 11.03 -8.84
C ASP A 769 11.00 12.04 -9.90
N LEU A 770 10.71 13.27 -9.45
CA LEU A 770 10.19 14.39 -10.28
C LEU A 770 11.04 15.67 -10.07
N PRO A 771 12.31 15.66 -10.47
CA PRO A 771 13.29 16.67 -10.05
C PRO A 771 13.05 18.08 -10.60
N LYS A 772 12.19 18.23 -11.62
CA LYS A 772 11.86 19.52 -12.26
C LYS A 772 10.46 20.03 -11.96
N LEU A 773 9.62 19.25 -11.27
CA LEU A 773 8.24 19.60 -11.02
C LEU A 773 8.15 20.88 -10.19
N GLN A 774 7.28 21.81 -10.60
CA GLN A 774 7.13 23.11 -9.93
C GLN A 774 5.94 23.17 -8.97
N ASN A 775 4.86 22.44 -9.24
CA ASN A 775 3.66 22.45 -8.41
C ASN A 775 3.13 21.02 -8.30
N ILE A 776 2.67 20.65 -7.10
CA ILE A 776 1.93 19.41 -6.85
C ILE A 776 0.44 19.80 -6.76
N PRO A 777 -0.40 19.35 -7.71
CA PRO A 777 -1.83 19.64 -7.70
C PRO A 777 -2.60 18.98 -6.55
N GLU A 778 -3.90 19.29 -6.46
CA GLU A 778 -4.79 18.74 -5.44
C GLU A 778 -4.89 17.20 -5.55
N GLN A 779 -4.87 16.55 -4.39
CA GLN A 779 -5.10 15.10 -4.22
C GLN A 779 -4.17 14.21 -5.06
N THR A 780 -2.99 14.72 -5.43
CA THR A 780 -2.04 14.05 -6.33
C THR A 780 -1.62 12.67 -5.81
N PHE A 781 -1.22 12.55 -4.54
CA PHE A 781 -0.75 11.32 -3.88
C PHE A 781 -1.71 10.83 -2.79
N MET A 782 -3.01 11.15 -2.92
CA MET A 782 -4.02 10.70 -1.97
C MET A 782 -4.07 9.15 -1.96
N TYR A 783 -4.03 8.53 -0.78
CA TYR A 783 -4.00 7.09 -0.59
C TYR A 783 -2.75 6.37 -1.14
N CYS A 784 -1.62 7.07 -1.27
CA CYS A 784 -0.31 6.45 -1.53
C CYS A 784 0.30 5.96 -0.20
N TYR A 785 -0.29 4.89 0.36
CA TYR A 785 0.01 4.42 1.72
C TYR A 785 1.49 4.13 1.98
N MET A 786 2.21 3.61 0.97
CA MET A 786 3.61 3.19 1.08
C MET A 786 4.64 4.26 0.68
N LEU A 787 4.20 5.47 0.30
CA LEU A 787 5.10 6.51 -0.23
C LEU A 787 6.05 7.03 0.85
N SER A 788 7.36 6.87 0.62
CA SER A 788 8.40 7.22 1.59
C SER A 788 9.61 7.96 0.99
N ASP A 789 9.98 7.69 -0.27
CA ASP A 789 11.11 8.34 -0.96
C ASP A 789 10.60 9.32 -2.04
N ILE A 790 10.64 10.62 -1.74
CA ILE A 790 10.22 11.69 -2.66
C ILE A 790 11.42 12.54 -3.11
N ASN A 791 11.61 12.72 -4.42
CA ASN A 791 12.60 13.64 -4.97
C ASN A 791 11.93 14.75 -5.82
N MET A 792 11.63 15.89 -5.18
CA MET A 792 10.93 17.02 -5.82
C MET A 792 11.46 18.41 -5.38
N PRO A 793 12.77 18.70 -5.52
CA PRO A 793 13.42 19.88 -4.94
C PRO A 793 12.97 21.24 -5.52
N LYS A 794 12.23 21.24 -6.64
CA LYS A 794 11.75 22.44 -7.35
C LYS A 794 10.30 22.80 -7.07
N VAL A 795 9.60 22.00 -6.27
CA VAL A 795 8.20 22.27 -5.92
C VAL A 795 8.10 23.56 -5.11
N GLU A 796 7.32 24.51 -5.62
CA GLU A 796 7.02 25.78 -4.98
C GLU A 796 5.62 25.80 -4.33
N GLN A 797 4.71 24.94 -4.77
CA GLN A 797 3.33 24.90 -4.28
C GLN A 797 2.79 23.46 -4.19
N ILE A 798 2.06 23.15 -3.12
CA ILE A 798 1.38 21.87 -2.91
C ILE A 798 -0.10 22.12 -2.64
N GLY A 799 -0.98 21.49 -3.42
CA GLY A 799 -2.43 21.67 -3.39
C GLY A 799 -3.16 20.90 -2.28
N TYR A 800 -4.47 21.12 -2.19
CA TYR A 800 -5.38 20.48 -1.22
C TYR A 800 -5.21 18.95 -1.17
N GLN A 801 -5.07 18.37 0.03
CA GLN A 801 -5.02 16.92 0.26
C GLN A 801 -3.99 16.14 -0.58
N ALA A 802 -2.93 16.80 -1.05
CA ALA A 802 -2.00 16.19 -2.00
C ALA A 802 -1.28 14.94 -1.46
N PHE A 803 -1.14 14.78 -0.15
CA PHE A 803 -0.52 13.62 0.53
C PHE A 803 -1.44 13.05 1.63
N TYR A 804 -2.76 13.14 1.46
CA TYR A 804 -3.73 12.59 2.40
C TYR A 804 -3.63 11.05 2.45
N ASP A 805 -3.62 10.47 3.65
CA ASP A 805 -3.43 9.03 3.91
C ASP A 805 -2.13 8.48 3.30
N THR A 806 -0.99 9.07 3.70
CA THR A 806 0.36 8.63 3.32
C THR A 806 1.14 8.13 4.55
N TYR A 807 0.93 6.86 4.89
CA TYR A 807 1.37 6.24 6.15
C TYR A 807 2.85 5.89 6.24
N SER A 808 3.64 6.18 5.20
CA SER A 808 5.08 5.86 5.16
C SER A 808 5.97 7.08 4.95
N LEU A 809 5.41 8.29 4.90
CA LEU A 809 6.20 9.50 4.79
C LEU A 809 6.96 9.72 6.11
N GLY A 810 8.28 9.76 6.03
CA GLY A 810 9.17 10.09 7.15
C GLY A 810 9.51 11.58 7.17
N ASN A 811 10.80 11.90 7.02
CA ASN A 811 11.27 13.29 6.97
C ASN A 811 11.02 13.90 5.59
N ILE A 812 10.30 15.04 5.55
CA ILE A 812 9.91 15.71 4.31
C ILE A 812 10.76 16.95 4.07
N GLN A 813 11.40 17.03 2.90
CA GLN A 813 12.23 18.16 2.50
C GLN A 813 11.73 18.80 1.20
N PHE A 814 11.34 20.08 1.27
CA PHE A 814 11.01 20.90 0.10
C PHE A 814 11.73 22.26 0.13
N ASP A 815 12.94 22.30 -0.43
CA ASP A 815 13.79 23.49 -0.41
C ASP A 815 13.14 24.72 -1.06
N SER A 816 12.33 24.54 -2.09
CA SER A 816 11.73 25.64 -2.88
C SER A 816 10.28 25.97 -2.51
N LEU A 817 9.69 25.25 -1.55
CA LEU A 817 8.27 25.35 -1.21
C LEU A 817 7.92 26.72 -0.64
N LYS A 818 6.88 27.35 -1.19
CA LYS A 818 6.34 28.66 -0.79
C LYS A 818 4.92 28.56 -0.26
N VAL A 819 4.10 27.69 -0.85
CA VAL A 819 2.67 27.56 -0.51
C VAL A 819 2.33 26.10 -0.26
N LEU A 820 1.64 25.85 0.85
CA LEU A 820 1.13 24.55 1.23
C LEU A 820 -0.40 24.71 1.45
N GLY A 821 -1.20 23.91 0.74
CA GLY A 821 -2.67 23.97 0.77
C GLY A 821 -3.29 23.40 2.05
N ASP A 822 -4.61 23.19 2.03
CA ASP A 822 -5.34 22.63 3.18
C ASP A 822 -5.17 21.10 3.23
N GLU A 823 -5.16 20.53 4.44
CA GLU A 823 -5.24 19.08 4.70
C GLU A 823 -4.20 18.22 3.96
N VAL A 824 -3.03 18.79 3.61
CA VAL A 824 -2.06 18.15 2.71
C VAL A 824 -1.52 16.83 3.24
N PHE A 825 -1.16 16.77 4.52
CA PHE A 825 -0.53 15.63 5.17
C PHE A 825 -1.45 15.00 6.22
N VAL A 826 -2.77 15.06 5.99
CA VAL A 826 -3.72 14.43 6.91
C VAL A 826 -3.51 12.92 6.95
N ASN A 827 -3.48 12.36 8.16
CA ASN A 827 -3.14 10.97 8.44
C ASN A 827 -1.75 10.53 7.91
N SER A 828 -0.83 11.47 7.70
CA SER A 828 0.55 11.13 7.34
C SER A 828 1.39 10.80 8.58
N THR A 829 2.40 9.93 8.43
CA THR A 829 3.42 9.64 9.46
C THR A 829 4.57 10.65 9.49
N ALA A 830 4.48 11.73 8.71
CA ALA A 830 5.57 12.70 8.59
C ALA A 830 6.01 13.27 9.95
N SER A 831 7.26 13.02 10.32
CA SER A 831 7.83 13.48 11.59
C SER A 831 8.43 14.88 11.52
N GLU A 832 8.88 15.30 10.34
CA GLU A 832 9.57 16.58 10.14
C GLU A 832 9.22 17.23 8.80
N LEU A 833 9.02 18.54 8.79
CA LEU A 833 8.95 19.37 7.57
C LEU A 833 10.12 20.35 7.52
N TYR A 834 10.98 20.22 6.50
CA TYR A 834 12.01 21.21 6.16
C TYR A 834 11.59 22.04 4.93
N ALA A 835 11.16 23.28 5.16
CA ALA A 835 10.67 24.19 4.12
C ALA A 835 11.15 25.63 4.35
N PRO A 836 12.44 25.95 4.08
CA PRO A 836 13.06 27.23 4.42
C PRO A 836 12.43 28.45 3.74
N ASN A 837 11.73 28.24 2.62
CA ASN A 837 11.11 29.29 1.82
C ASN A 837 9.57 29.36 1.96
N LEU A 838 9.00 28.64 2.94
CA LEU A 838 7.55 28.55 3.11
C LEU A 838 6.96 29.89 3.55
N GLU A 839 6.03 30.44 2.77
CA GLU A 839 5.40 31.74 3.00
C GLU A 839 4.00 31.61 3.64
N THR A 840 3.23 30.59 3.24
CA THR A 840 1.85 30.34 3.70
C THR A 840 1.54 28.84 3.84
N MET A 841 0.73 28.50 4.85
CA MET A 841 0.15 27.17 5.06
C MET A 841 -1.38 27.25 5.16
N GLY A 842 -2.05 26.25 4.61
CA GLY A 842 -3.49 26.06 4.68
C GLY A 842 -3.97 25.55 6.03
N ASN A 843 -5.20 25.04 6.07
CA ASN A 843 -5.87 24.61 7.28
C ASN A 843 -5.60 23.12 7.55
N LYS A 844 -5.48 22.72 8.83
CA LYS A 844 -5.34 21.33 9.29
C LYS A 844 -4.31 20.51 8.53
N VAL A 845 -3.18 21.13 8.20
CA VAL A 845 -2.19 20.58 7.27
C VAL A 845 -1.72 19.19 7.67
N PHE A 846 -1.52 18.97 8.96
CA PHE A 846 -0.97 17.74 9.51
C PHE A 846 -1.95 17.03 10.46
N ALA A 847 -3.23 17.40 10.49
CA ALA A 847 -4.15 16.77 11.43
C ALA A 847 -4.32 15.27 11.12
N SER A 848 -4.78 14.48 12.08
CA SER A 848 -5.32 13.16 11.75
C SER A 848 -6.84 13.29 11.56
N TYR A 849 -7.45 12.42 10.78
CA TYR A 849 -8.88 12.38 10.53
C TYR A 849 -9.36 10.93 10.54
N SER A 850 -10.29 10.64 11.45
CA SER A 850 -10.98 9.36 11.51
C SER A 850 -12.21 9.43 10.61
N THR A 851 -12.19 8.64 9.55
CA THR A 851 -13.36 8.44 8.65
C THR A 851 -14.52 7.76 9.38
N TRP A 852 -14.22 6.95 10.40
CA TRP A 852 -15.21 6.23 11.19
C TRP A 852 -16.13 7.16 11.96
N ASN A 853 -15.54 8.13 12.69
CA ASN A 853 -16.31 9.08 13.50
C ASN A 853 -16.58 10.41 12.80
N ASP A 854 -16.09 10.62 11.57
CA ASP A 854 -16.13 11.90 10.87
C ASP A 854 -15.57 13.04 11.75
N THR A 855 -14.42 12.78 12.39
CA THR A 855 -13.79 13.70 13.33
C THR A 855 -12.28 13.76 13.15
N TYR A 856 -11.73 14.95 13.44
CA TYR A 856 -10.29 15.13 13.49
C TYR A 856 -9.72 14.53 14.79
N ALA A 857 -8.59 13.86 14.63
CA ALA A 857 -7.82 13.22 15.68
C ALA A 857 -6.41 13.83 15.75
N GLN A 858 -5.71 13.48 16.83
CA GLN A 858 -4.39 14.01 17.15
C GLN A 858 -3.29 13.44 16.24
N ASN A 859 -2.51 14.32 15.63
CA ASN A 859 -1.23 13.98 15.03
C ASN A 859 -0.12 14.12 16.08
N THR A 860 0.42 12.98 16.46
CA THR A 860 1.53 12.86 17.42
C THR A 860 2.88 12.63 16.74
N ASN A 861 2.89 12.31 15.45
CA ASN A 861 4.09 12.02 14.68
C ASN A 861 4.92 13.28 14.39
N LEU A 862 4.26 14.37 14.00
CA LEU A 862 4.93 15.62 13.63
C LEU A 862 5.65 16.22 14.83
N LYS A 863 6.99 16.30 14.78
CA LYS A 863 7.82 16.87 15.84
C LYS A 863 8.42 18.22 15.46
N ILE A 864 8.76 18.42 14.19
CA ILE A 864 9.54 19.58 13.75
C ILE A 864 8.93 20.22 12.50
N ILE A 865 8.79 21.55 12.53
CA ILE A 865 8.57 22.38 11.35
C ILE A 865 9.68 23.42 11.26
N TYR A 866 10.47 23.38 10.19
CA TYR A 866 11.45 24.41 9.86
C TYR A 866 10.93 25.32 8.74
N ALA A 867 10.31 26.44 9.12
CA ALA A 867 9.71 27.42 8.22
C ALA A 867 10.01 28.87 8.67
N PRO A 868 11.28 29.29 8.68
CA PRO A 868 11.72 30.53 9.34
C PRO A 868 11.16 31.82 8.72
N ILE A 869 10.71 31.80 7.46
CA ILE A 869 10.16 32.99 6.78
C ILE A 869 8.62 33.02 6.74
N LEU A 870 7.95 32.02 7.33
CA LEU A 870 6.50 31.91 7.37
C LEU A 870 5.90 33.14 8.06
N LYS A 871 4.92 33.78 7.41
CA LYS A 871 4.33 35.04 7.89
C LYS A 871 2.97 34.86 8.56
N THR A 872 2.26 33.79 8.23
CA THR A 872 0.88 33.60 8.65
C THR A 872 0.63 32.15 8.99
N LEU A 873 0.02 31.92 10.15
CA LEU A 873 -0.78 30.73 10.44
C LEU A 873 -2.24 31.14 10.26
N SER A 874 -2.93 30.53 9.31
CA SER A 874 -4.35 30.77 9.05
C SER A 874 -5.22 30.04 10.08
N ASP A 875 -6.53 30.08 9.91
CA ASP A 875 -7.45 29.40 10.83
C ASP A 875 -7.17 27.89 10.82
N GLU A 876 -7.11 27.26 11.99
CA GLU A 876 -6.92 25.81 12.14
C GLU A 876 -5.64 25.22 11.48
N THR A 877 -4.66 26.02 11.04
CA THR A 877 -3.48 25.55 10.28
C THR A 877 -2.73 24.38 10.91
N LEU A 878 -2.42 24.45 12.21
CA LEU A 878 -1.73 23.41 12.98
C LEU A 878 -2.64 22.82 14.06
N ALA A 879 -3.96 22.82 13.83
CA ALA A 879 -4.89 22.17 14.74
C ALA A 879 -4.59 20.67 14.84
N TYR A 880 -4.80 20.08 16.02
CA TYR A 880 -4.61 18.66 16.31
C TYR A 880 -3.18 18.16 16.10
N THR A 881 -2.16 18.98 16.36
CA THR A 881 -0.74 18.62 16.25
C THR A 881 -0.09 18.43 17.62
N SER A 882 -0.59 17.47 18.42
CA SER A 882 -0.06 17.21 19.77
C SER A 882 1.40 16.74 19.82
N GLY A 883 1.94 16.18 18.74
CA GLY A 883 3.36 15.82 18.64
C GLY A 883 4.30 17.03 18.55
N LEU A 884 3.78 18.16 18.03
CA LEU A 884 4.55 19.36 17.74
C LEU A 884 4.65 20.22 19.00
N THR A 885 5.78 20.11 19.69
CA THR A 885 5.97 20.76 20.99
C THR A 885 6.63 22.13 20.90
N GLU A 886 7.37 22.41 19.82
CA GLU A 886 8.10 23.65 19.66
C GLU A 886 7.86 24.24 18.27
N LEU A 887 7.63 25.55 18.23
CA LEU A 887 7.45 26.33 17.01
C LEU A 887 8.38 27.54 17.00
N ASP A 888 9.30 27.52 16.05
CA ASP A 888 10.27 28.58 15.83
C ASP A 888 9.96 29.34 14.54
N LEU A 889 9.21 30.44 14.66
CA LEU A 889 8.69 31.20 13.53
C LEU A 889 9.08 32.68 13.66
N PRO A 890 10.37 33.02 13.51
CA PRO A 890 10.93 34.35 13.80
C PRO A 890 10.32 35.50 12.98
N ASN A 891 9.67 35.19 11.84
CA ASN A 891 9.03 36.17 10.95
C ASN A 891 7.49 36.07 10.93
N LEU A 892 6.90 35.29 11.83
CA LEU A 892 5.44 35.15 11.93
C LEU A 892 4.80 36.48 12.32
N LYS A 893 3.81 36.93 11.57
CA LYS A 893 3.08 38.20 11.75
C LYS A 893 1.66 37.99 12.25
N THR A 894 0.98 36.94 11.81
CA THR A 894 -0.44 36.74 12.10
C THR A 894 -0.75 35.29 12.46
N ILE A 895 -1.59 35.08 13.48
CA ILE A 895 -2.16 33.78 13.85
C ILE A 895 -3.70 33.89 13.81
N GLY A 896 -4.34 33.03 13.02
CA GLY A 896 -5.79 32.95 12.86
C GLY A 896 -6.52 32.23 14.01
N GLU A 897 -7.83 32.08 13.85
CA GLU A 897 -8.70 31.42 14.84
C GLU A 897 -8.37 29.92 14.89
N ASN A 898 -8.24 29.35 16.10
CA ASN A 898 -7.95 27.92 16.29
C ASN A 898 -6.71 27.37 15.58
N ALA A 899 -5.79 28.22 15.10
CA ALA A 899 -4.59 27.82 14.37
C ALA A 899 -3.71 26.81 15.14
N LEU A 900 -3.77 26.85 16.47
CA LEU A 900 -3.03 25.98 17.40
C LEU A 900 -3.98 25.16 18.29
N TYR A 901 -5.25 24.99 17.86
CA TYR A 901 -6.26 24.25 18.60
C TYR A 901 -5.84 22.81 18.84
N GLU A 902 -5.85 22.38 20.10
CA GLU A 902 -5.38 21.06 20.55
C GLU A 902 -3.99 20.67 19.99
N SER A 903 -3.10 21.65 19.79
CA SER A 903 -1.69 21.40 19.47
C SER A 903 -0.85 21.17 20.74
N GLY A 904 0.30 20.50 20.57
CA GLY A 904 1.24 20.20 21.66
C GLY A 904 2.20 21.35 21.98
N VAL A 905 2.07 22.49 21.29
CA VAL A 905 3.08 23.55 21.26
C VAL A 905 3.27 24.19 22.63
N ASN A 906 4.31 23.80 23.35
CA ASN A 906 4.66 24.38 24.65
C ASN A 906 5.57 25.61 24.52
N TYR A 907 6.18 25.82 23.36
CA TYR A 907 7.08 26.93 23.13
C TYR A 907 6.86 27.50 21.73
N LEU A 908 6.43 28.77 21.67
CA LEU A 908 6.25 29.51 20.42
C LEU A 908 7.16 30.74 20.41
N TYR A 909 8.16 30.74 19.53
CA TYR A 909 9.02 31.91 19.28
C TYR A 909 8.51 32.68 18.06
N ALA A 910 7.84 33.82 18.32
CA ALA A 910 7.22 34.67 17.30
C ALA A 910 7.42 36.17 17.59
N PRO A 911 8.68 36.67 17.61
CA PRO A 911 8.98 38.05 17.97
C PRO A 911 8.37 39.09 17.02
N GLU A 912 8.09 38.74 15.75
CA GLU A 912 7.48 39.65 14.76
C GLU A 912 5.94 39.59 14.74
N LEU A 913 5.31 38.89 15.70
CA LEU A 913 3.87 38.72 15.74
C LEU A 913 3.16 40.06 15.93
N GLU A 914 2.27 40.41 15.02
CA GLU A 914 1.50 41.67 15.01
C GLU A 914 0.09 41.45 15.57
N THR A 915 -0.57 40.36 15.16
CA THR A 915 -1.94 40.00 15.58
C THR A 915 -2.11 38.51 15.84
N ALA A 916 -2.89 38.15 16.86
CA ALA A 916 -3.23 36.76 17.15
C ALA A 916 -4.71 36.57 17.54
N GLU A 917 -5.36 35.58 16.96
CA GLU A 917 -6.73 35.15 17.32
C GLU A 917 -6.74 33.82 18.09
N SER A 918 -5.60 33.11 18.09
CA SER A 918 -5.32 31.97 18.97
C SER A 918 -3.86 31.99 19.44
N LEU A 919 -3.59 31.33 20.56
CA LEU A 919 -2.26 31.09 21.13
C LEU A 919 -2.20 29.62 21.59
N PRO A 920 -1.00 29.06 21.88
CA PRO A 920 -0.90 27.69 22.37
C PRO A 920 -1.77 27.43 23.61
N VAL A 921 -2.31 26.21 23.68
CA VAL A 921 -3.30 25.81 24.70
C VAL A 921 -2.74 24.90 25.80
N THR A 922 -1.54 24.37 25.59
CA THR A 922 -0.83 23.45 26.50
C THR A 922 -0.47 24.10 27.83
N ASP A 923 -0.46 23.30 28.89
CA ASP A 923 -0.05 23.75 30.23
C ASP A 923 1.40 24.25 30.24
N ASN A 924 1.62 25.38 30.91
CA ASN A 924 2.92 26.05 31.02
C ASN A 924 3.55 26.46 29.67
N ALA A 925 2.73 26.66 28.64
CA ALA A 925 3.24 27.13 27.36
C ALA A 925 3.86 28.53 27.46
N VAL A 926 4.96 28.76 26.73
CA VAL A 926 5.66 30.04 26.66
C VAL A 926 5.55 30.61 25.25
N VAL A 927 5.05 31.84 25.13
CA VAL A 927 4.97 32.57 23.86
C VAL A 927 5.89 33.78 23.92
N VAL A 928 6.89 33.81 23.04
CA VAL A 928 7.86 34.90 22.94
C VAL A 928 7.43 35.89 21.85
N VAL A 929 7.13 37.13 22.26
CA VAL A 929 6.68 38.24 21.40
C VAL A 929 7.48 39.52 21.69
N SER A 930 7.46 40.50 20.79
CA SER A 930 8.08 41.82 21.00
C SER A 930 7.03 42.94 21.11
N ASP A 931 7.49 44.20 21.12
CA ASP A 931 6.69 45.41 20.95
C ASP A 931 5.80 45.45 19.68
N LYS A 932 5.99 44.50 18.74
CA LYS A 932 5.21 44.39 17.51
C LYS A 932 3.80 43.89 17.70
N LEU A 933 3.53 43.11 18.76
CA LEU A 933 2.18 42.63 19.03
C LEU A 933 1.30 43.84 19.36
N THR A 934 0.19 44.02 18.65
CA THR A 934 -0.73 45.16 18.86
C THR A 934 -2.18 44.76 19.10
N ASN A 935 -2.54 43.52 18.78
CA ASN A 935 -3.88 42.99 18.99
C ASN A 935 -3.85 41.48 19.24
N CYS A 936 -4.46 41.01 20.32
CA CYS A 936 -4.70 39.60 20.58
C CYS A 936 -6.14 39.42 21.06
N THR A 937 -6.95 38.70 20.30
CA THR A 937 -8.38 38.47 20.63
C THR A 937 -8.61 37.16 21.36
N TYR A 938 -7.60 36.29 21.40
CA TYR A 938 -7.65 35.02 22.12
C TYR A 938 -7.89 35.24 23.61
N VAL A 939 -8.86 34.52 24.18
CA VAL A 939 -9.13 34.51 25.63
C VAL A 939 -8.67 33.16 26.17
N PRO A 940 -7.53 33.09 26.89
CA PRO A 940 -6.99 31.85 27.40
C PRO A 940 -7.97 31.17 28.34
N GLN A 941 -8.19 29.87 28.12
CA GLN A 941 -8.90 29.03 29.10
C GLN A 941 -7.96 28.57 30.23
N ASN A 942 -6.64 28.63 29.99
CA ASN A 942 -5.58 28.17 30.86
C ASN A 942 -4.81 29.36 31.47
N THR A 943 -4.67 29.40 32.79
CA THR A 943 -3.93 30.47 33.49
C THR A 943 -2.42 30.21 33.59
N THR A 944 -1.91 29.10 33.06
CA THR A 944 -0.47 28.74 33.07
C THR A 944 0.27 29.18 31.81
N LEU A 945 -0.43 29.73 30.81
CA LEU A 945 0.21 30.34 29.64
C LEU A 945 1.07 31.54 30.08
N THR A 946 2.31 31.57 29.60
CA THR A 946 3.29 32.61 29.91
C THR A 946 3.60 33.42 28.66
N ILE A 947 3.51 34.74 28.77
CA ILE A 947 3.93 35.66 27.71
C ILE A 947 5.31 36.21 28.06
N GLN A 948 6.30 35.94 27.22
CA GLN A 948 7.62 36.55 27.32
C GLN A 948 7.75 37.68 26.31
N GLY A 949 8.12 38.89 26.74
CA GLY A 949 8.27 39.99 25.81
C GLY A 949 8.75 41.31 26.41
N ASP A 950 8.66 42.37 25.62
CA ASP A 950 9.11 43.70 26.03
C ASP A 950 8.20 44.30 27.10
N LYS A 951 8.81 44.90 28.12
CA LYS A 951 8.06 45.60 29.16
C LYS A 951 7.38 46.86 28.64
N GLY A 952 6.17 47.14 29.11
CA GLY A 952 5.30 48.21 28.66
C GLY A 952 4.57 47.92 27.33
N SER A 953 4.86 46.76 26.72
CA SER A 953 4.28 46.36 25.44
C SER A 953 2.78 46.03 25.55
N TYR A 954 2.16 45.78 24.40
CA TYR A 954 0.82 45.20 24.39
C TYR A 954 0.80 43.79 24.98
N GLY A 955 1.87 43.00 24.81
CA GLY A 955 1.99 41.65 25.35
C GLY A 955 1.84 41.61 26.88
N GLU A 956 2.47 42.55 27.58
CA GLU A 956 2.32 42.72 29.04
C GLU A 956 0.85 43.04 29.40
N LYS A 957 0.25 44.02 28.73
CA LYS A 957 -1.17 44.40 28.98
C LYS A 957 -2.13 43.26 28.73
N TYR A 958 -1.86 42.46 27.69
CA TYR A 958 -2.64 41.29 27.35
C TYR A 958 -2.52 40.22 28.45
N ALA A 959 -1.30 39.94 28.91
CA ALA A 959 -1.07 39.01 30.00
C ALA A 959 -1.76 39.46 31.30
N GLU A 960 -1.60 40.73 31.70
CA GLU A 960 -2.26 41.31 32.87
C GLU A 960 -3.80 41.23 32.79
N SER A 961 -4.37 41.54 31.63
CA SER A 961 -5.83 41.57 31.43
C SER A 961 -6.46 40.17 31.50
N ASN A 962 -5.68 39.13 31.20
CA ASN A 962 -6.12 37.74 31.22
C ASN A 962 -5.59 36.96 32.43
N GLY A 963 -4.84 37.59 33.34
CA GLY A 963 -4.28 36.93 34.53
C GLY A 963 -3.20 35.90 34.23
N LEU A 964 -2.45 36.09 33.13
CA LEU A 964 -1.34 35.25 32.72
C LEU A 964 -0.03 35.69 33.38
N GLU A 965 0.95 34.78 33.44
CA GLU A 965 2.31 35.16 33.79
C GLU A 965 2.96 35.94 32.64
N PHE A 966 3.56 37.08 32.98
CA PHE A 966 4.36 37.87 32.05
C PHE A 966 5.80 37.84 32.50
N ILE A 967 6.68 37.45 31.59
CA ILE A 967 8.11 37.38 31.81
C ILE A 967 8.79 38.46 30.96
N ASP A 968 9.41 39.42 31.64
CA ASP A 968 10.23 40.46 31.04
C ASP A 968 11.72 40.20 31.25
N VAL A 969 12.54 41.02 30.59
CA VAL A 969 13.85 41.34 31.17
C VAL A 969 13.58 42.24 32.37
N ASN A 970 13.63 41.70 33.58
CA ASN A 970 13.25 42.45 34.77
C ASN A 970 14.39 43.35 35.27
N ALA A 971 14.03 44.56 35.68
CA ALA A 971 14.92 45.46 36.41
C ALA A 971 14.76 45.25 37.92
N MET A 972 15.80 44.75 38.59
CA MET A 972 15.83 44.51 40.04
C MET A 972 16.16 45.78 40.86
N GLY A 973 16.16 46.95 40.23
CA GLY A 973 16.43 48.23 40.87
C GLY A 973 17.92 48.51 41.17
N GLY A 974 18.15 49.53 42.01
CA GLY A 974 19.49 49.99 42.39
C GLY A 974 19.91 49.49 43.77
N SER A 975 21.12 48.96 43.90
CA SER A 975 21.75 48.56 45.16
C SER A 975 23.09 49.27 45.38
N ILE A 976 23.51 49.40 46.63
CA ILE A 976 24.75 50.09 47.01
C ILE A 976 25.86 49.07 47.22
N ARG A 977 27.08 49.40 46.77
CA ARG A 977 28.27 48.61 47.02
C ARG A 977 29.24 49.40 47.91
N VAL A 978 29.17 49.12 49.21
CA VAL A 978 29.89 49.89 50.25
C VAL A 978 31.41 49.72 50.23
N THR A 979 31.93 48.71 49.53
CA THR A 979 33.37 48.40 49.48
C THR A 979 34.18 49.36 48.63
N ASP A 980 33.55 49.98 47.64
CA ASP A 980 34.21 50.72 46.55
C ASP A 980 33.37 51.91 46.07
N ALA A 981 32.54 52.50 46.95
CA ALA A 981 31.65 53.62 46.62
C ALA A 981 30.85 53.38 45.33
N GLY A 982 30.26 52.18 45.20
CA GLY A 982 29.61 51.75 43.97
C GLY A 982 28.09 51.86 43.96
N LEU A 983 27.54 52.15 42.77
CA LEU A 983 26.11 52.07 42.44
C LEU A 983 25.91 50.89 41.48
N ARG A 984 25.02 49.97 41.85
CA ARG A 984 24.74 48.75 41.09
C ARG A 984 23.29 48.75 40.62
N PHE A 985 23.07 48.47 39.34
CA PHE A 985 21.76 48.17 38.79
C PHE A 985 21.69 46.67 38.53
N GLY A 986 20.76 45.98 39.18
CA GLY A 986 20.56 44.55 39.04
C GLY A 986 19.44 44.23 38.07
N TYR A 987 19.59 43.16 37.31
CA TYR A 987 18.60 42.73 36.32
C TYR A 987 18.54 41.22 36.23
N SER A 988 17.39 40.71 35.79
CA SER A 988 17.15 39.31 35.53
C SER A 988 16.39 39.11 34.22
N PHE A 989 16.49 37.95 33.60
CA PHE A 989 15.59 37.53 32.53
C PHE A 989 15.41 36.02 32.61
N TYR A 990 14.34 35.51 32.03
CA TYR A 990 14.11 34.08 31.94
C TYR A 990 14.87 33.50 30.74
N ASP A 991 15.77 32.56 31.02
CA ASP A 991 16.71 31.97 30.08
C ASP A 991 16.30 30.52 29.86
N THR A 992 15.43 30.33 28.87
CA THR A 992 14.82 29.02 28.55
C THR A 992 15.83 27.95 28.13
N GLN A 993 17.11 28.31 27.93
CA GLN A 993 18.20 27.49 27.36
C GLN A 993 17.93 26.91 25.96
N LYS A 994 16.67 26.90 25.49
CA LYS A 994 16.22 26.42 24.17
C LYS A 994 16.73 27.30 23.02
N LYS A 995 16.98 28.58 23.28
CA LYS A 995 17.51 29.53 22.30
C LYS A 995 18.83 30.14 22.75
N GLU A 996 19.75 30.30 21.80
CA GLU A 996 21.04 30.91 22.07
C GLU A 996 20.84 32.41 22.39
N VAL A 997 21.20 32.78 23.62
CA VAL A 997 21.35 34.18 24.01
C VAL A 997 22.66 34.69 23.38
N GLU A 998 22.55 35.43 22.29
CA GLU A 998 23.69 35.95 21.51
C GLU A 998 24.46 37.04 22.28
N GLU A 999 23.72 37.95 22.90
CA GLU A 999 24.26 39.11 23.61
C GLU A 999 23.32 39.49 24.74
N TYR A 1000 23.83 39.99 25.85
CA TYR A 1000 23.01 40.62 26.88
C TYR A 1000 23.85 41.67 27.59
N GLY A 1001 23.21 42.71 28.10
CA GLY A 1001 23.94 43.84 28.63
C GLY A 1001 23.05 45.00 29.02
N PHE A 1002 23.63 46.18 29.06
CA PHE A 1002 22.97 47.40 29.49
C PHE A 1002 23.16 48.53 28.50
N VAL A 1003 22.13 49.34 28.33
CA VAL A 1003 22.20 50.68 27.76
C VAL A 1003 21.97 51.67 28.90
N TYR A 1004 22.81 52.70 29.01
CA TYR A 1004 22.74 53.65 30.13
C TYR A 1004 23.17 55.07 29.72
N ALA A 1005 22.65 56.06 30.44
CA ALA A 1005 22.90 57.47 30.21
C ALA A 1005 22.83 58.27 31.52
N ALA A 1006 23.41 59.46 31.52
CA ALA A 1006 23.33 60.40 32.63
C ALA A 1006 21.97 61.13 32.66
N GLY A 1007 21.41 61.32 33.85
CA GLY A 1007 20.11 61.96 34.06
C GLY A 1007 18.92 61.05 33.71
N GLU A 1008 17.71 61.54 33.95
CA GLU A 1008 16.45 60.88 33.59
C GLU A 1008 16.31 60.74 32.06
N GLN A 1009 15.91 59.56 31.58
CA GLN A 1009 15.72 59.27 30.16
C GLN A 1009 14.40 58.51 29.93
N ASP A 1010 13.81 58.69 28.75
CA ASP A 1010 12.70 57.85 28.28
C ASP A 1010 13.22 56.48 27.83
N GLY A 1011 12.47 55.41 28.09
CA GLY A 1011 12.85 54.06 27.67
C GLY A 1011 12.98 53.91 26.16
N ASN A 1012 12.19 54.65 25.38
CA ASN A 1012 12.26 54.65 23.91
C ASN A 1012 13.58 55.23 23.40
N ASP A 1013 14.25 56.06 24.21
CA ASP A 1013 15.52 56.71 23.88
C ASP A 1013 16.74 55.94 24.42
N LEU A 1014 16.51 54.80 25.09
CA LEU A 1014 17.54 54.01 25.77
C LEU A 1014 17.59 52.56 25.25
N THR A 1015 17.83 52.39 23.95
CA THR A 1015 17.93 51.08 23.27
C THR A 1015 19.30 50.89 22.61
N VAL A 1016 19.62 49.67 22.19
CA VAL A 1016 20.91 49.37 21.51
C VAL A 1016 21.01 50.13 20.19
N GLU A 1017 19.89 50.39 19.52
CA GLU A 1017 19.85 51.14 18.27
C GLU A 1017 20.14 52.65 18.45
N GLN A 1018 20.07 53.18 19.68
CA GLN A 1018 20.23 54.60 19.98
C GLN A 1018 21.63 54.99 20.52
N ILE A 1019 22.58 54.05 20.55
CA ILE A 1019 23.93 54.30 21.08
C ILE A 1019 24.69 55.31 20.19
N ASP A 1020 25.17 56.40 20.79
CA ASP A 1020 25.99 57.43 20.12
C ASP A 1020 27.44 57.46 20.63
N GLY A 1021 27.76 56.75 21.71
CA GLY A 1021 29.08 56.69 22.32
C GLY A 1021 29.49 57.94 23.12
N GLU A 1022 28.61 58.93 23.26
CA GLU A 1022 28.85 60.14 24.05
C GLU A 1022 27.78 60.36 25.12
N SER A 1023 26.50 60.29 24.77
CA SER A 1023 25.36 60.56 25.67
C SER A 1023 24.59 59.30 26.08
N VAL A 1024 24.53 58.28 25.22
CA VAL A 1024 23.97 56.96 25.48
C VAL A 1024 25.07 55.92 25.24
N LEU A 1025 25.32 55.09 26.26
CA LEU A 1025 26.43 54.15 26.31
C LEU A 1025 25.93 52.71 26.45
N GLN A 1026 26.69 51.74 25.96
CA GLN A 1026 26.41 50.31 26.06
C GLN A 1026 27.48 49.59 26.88
N LEU A 1027 27.05 48.62 27.67
CA LEU A 1027 27.91 47.63 28.31
C LEU A 1027 27.40 46.22 28.00
N VAL A 1028 28.16 45.45 27.23
CA VAL A 1028 27.91 44.02 27.03
C VAL A 1028 28.38 43.26 28.28
N ALA A 1029 27.55 42.36 28.81
CA ALA A 1029 27.87 41.51 29.94
C ALA A 1029 28.52 40.19 29.47
N TYR A 1030 29.53 39.71 30.19
CA TYR A 1030 30.31 38.52 29.82
C TYR A 1030 30.16 37.34 30.80
N ASN A 1031 29.43 37.54 31.91
CA ASN A 1031 29.23 36.52 32.94
C ASN A 1031 27.74 36.23 33.08
N ARG A 1032 27.35 34.96 32.94
CA ARG A 1032 25.98 34.47 33.06
C ARG A 1032 25.85 33.67 34.35
N LEU A 1033 24.89 34.01 35.20
CA LEU A 1033 24.49 33.22 36.36
C LEU A 1033 23.03 32.85 36.15
N THR A 1034 22.81 31.66 35.60
CA THR A 1034 21.50 31.03 35.47
C THR A 1034 21.22 30.24 36.74
N HIS A 1035 20.05 30.49 37.34
CA HIS A 1035 19.58 29.80 38.54
C HIS A 1035 18.78 28.54 38.17
N GLU A 1036 18.41 27.74 39.16
CA GLU A 1036 17.65 26.48 38.94
C GLU A 1036 16.25 26.71 38.35
N ASP A 1037 15.70 27.91 38.49
CA ASP A 1037 14.41 28.34 37.95
C ASP A 1037 14.51 28.97 36.56
N GLU A 1038 15.59 28.67 35.82
CA GLU A 1038 15.90 29.23 34.49
C GLU A 1038 16.06 30.76 34.47
N THR A 1039 16.03 31.44 35.61
CA THR A 1039 16.26 32.88 35.65
C THR A 1039 17.76 33.17 35.57
N THR A 1040 18.18 33.97 34.61
CA THR A 1040 19.54 34.51 34.52
C THR A 1040 19.60 35.90 35.16
N THR A 1041 20.58 36.13 36.05
CA THR A 1041 20.81 37.45 36.67
C THR A 1041 22.15 38.07 36.26
N PHE A 1042 22.17 39.37 36.02
CA PHE A 1042 23.37 40.13 35.65
C PHE A 1042 23.26 41.59 36.11
N ASN A 1043 24.38 42.32 36.12
CA ASN A 1043 24.42 43.65 36.77
C ASN A 1043 25.32 44.65 36.07
N LEU A 1044 24.88 45.90 36.04
CA LEU A 1044 25.69 47.07 35.71
C LEU A 1044 26.23 47.66 37.01
N VAL A 1045 27.55 47.82 37.14
CA VAL A 1045 28.18 48.35 38.35
C VAL A 1045 29.07 49.53 38.02
N PHE A 1046 28.76 50.69 38.59
CA PHE A 1046 29.64 51.85 38.64
C PHE A 1046 30.42 51.80 39.95
N THR A 1047 31.75 51.87 39.90
CA THR A 1047 32.64 51.86 41.09
C THR A 1047 33.42 53.16 41.19
N ASP A 1048 34.00 53.41 42.37
CA ASP A 1048 34.85 54.58 42.65
C ASP A 1048 34.15 55.92 42.33
N ILE A 1049 32.84 55.99 42.58
CA ILE A 1049 32.05 57.19 42.29
C ILE A 1049 32.60 58.34 43.14
N PRO A 1050 33.01 59.47 42.53
CA PRO A 1050 33.48 60.62 43.31
C PRO A 1050 32.34 61.17 44.19
N GLN A 1051 32.65 61.56 45.42
CA GLN A 1051 31.65 62.13 46.35
C GLN A 1051 30.89 63.33 45.77
N ALA A 1052 31.53 64.12 44.90
CA ALA A 1052 30.90 65.24 44.19
C ALA A 1052 29.79 64.83 43.21
N SER A 1053 29.72 63.54 42.84
CA SER A 1053 28.79 62.95 41.89
C SER A 1053 27.76 62.04 42.57
N TYR A 1054 27.71 61.98 43.91
CA TYR A 1054 26.78 61.08 44.61
C TYR A 1054 25.30 61.40 44.35
N ASP A 1055 24.97 62.65 44.01
CA ASP A 1055 23.61 63.05 43.64
C ASP A 1055 23.32 62.93 42.13
N MET A 1056 24.32 62.57 41.32
CA MET A 1056 24.15 62.43 39.88
C MET A 1056 23.30 61.18 39.59
N GLU A 1057 22.18 61.39 38.91
CA GLU A 1057 21.31 60.30 38.47
C GLU A 1057 21.89 59.63 37.22
N VAL A 1058 21.81 58.30 37.21
CA VAL A 1058 22.11 57.46 36.07
C VAL A 1058 20.86 56.67 35.75
N THR A 1059 20.45 56.69 34.48
CA THR A 1059 19.37 55.85 33.96
C THR A 1059 20.00 54.68 33.22
N ALA A 1060 19.57 53.46 33.52
CA ALA A 1060 20.05 52.24 32.88
C ALA A 1060 18.88 51.32 32.50
N ARG A 1061 19.04 50.58 31.40
CA ARG A 1061 18.10 49.58 30.89
C ARG A 1061 18.89 48.34 30.48
N ALA A 1062 18.43 47.16 30.86
CA ALA A 1062 19.00 45.92 30.41
C ALA A 1062 18.41 45.49 29.06
N TYR A 1063 19.19 44.73 28.30
CA TYR A 1063 18.72 44.04 27.12
C TYR A 1063 19.26 42.61 27.07
N VAL A 1064 18.51 41.73 26.40
CA VAL A 1064 18.96 40.41 25.96
C VAL A 1064 18.66 40.28 24.47
N LYS A 1065 19.61 39.76 23.71
CA LYS A 1065 19.52 39.48 22.29
C LYS A 1065 19.35 37.98 22.10
N ILE A 1066 18.19 37.57 21.63
CA ILE A 1066 17.85 36.17 21.38
C ILE A 1066 17.47 36.09 19.91
N ASP A 1067 18.22 35.31 19.13
CA ASP A 1067 17.99 35.06 17.70
C ASP A 1067 17.78 36.35 16.88
N GLY A 1068 18.74 37.27 17.00
CA GLY A 1068 18.74 38.55 16.29
C GLY A 1068 17.88 39.66 16.89
N LYS A 1069 17.01 39.38 17.87
CA LYS A 1069 16.04 40.33 18.45
C LYS A 1069 16.42 40.78 19.84
N TYR A 1070 16.32 42.08 20.11
CA TYR A 1070 16.56 42.65 21.43
C TYR A 1070 15.26 42.74 22.24
N PHE A 1071 15.29 42.20 23.45
CA PHE A 1071 14.26 42.36 24.46
C PHE A 1071 14.78 43.24 25.57
N TYR A 1072 13.96 44.16 26.07
CA TYR A 1072 14.43 45.22 26.98
C TYR A 1072 13.69 45.27 28.31
N SER A 1073 14.42 45.66 29.37
CA SER A 1073 13.85 45.87 30.70
C SER A 1073 13.16 47.21 30.88
N ASP A 1074 12.61 47.46 32.08
CA ASP A 1074 12.35 48.83 32.54
C ASP A 1074 13.62 49.67 32.56
N VAL A 1075 13.45 50.97 32.34
CA VAL A 1075 14.47 51.96 32.72
C VAL A 1075 14.52 52.10 34.24
N THR A 1076 15.71 52.04 34.81
CA THR A 1076 15.95 52.32 36.23
C THR A 1076 16.81 53.55 36.37
N THR A 1077 16.28 54.60 36.99
CA THR A 1077 17.01 55.84 37.29
C THR A 1077 17.34 55.93 38.77
N ARG A 1078 18.63 55.97 39.12
CA ARG A 1078 19.09 56.10 40.51
C ARG A 1078 20.38 56.92 40.61
N SER A 1079 20.56 57.62 41.72
CA SER A 1079 21.85 58.16 42.16
C SER A 1079 22.40 57.37 43.35
N PHE A 1080 23.70 57.51 43.60
CA PHE A 1080 24.36 56.85 44.75
C PHE A 1080 23.70 57.25 46.07
N ASN A 1081 23.41 58.55 46.28
CA ASN A 1081 22.80 59.06 47.51
C ASN A 1081 21.35 58.58 47.69
N GLN A 1082 20.57 58.46 46.62
CA GLN A 1082 19.19 57.95 46.71
C GLN A 1082 19.19 56.53 47.28
N VAL A 1083 20.02 55.65 46.74
CA VAL A 1083 20.12 54.25 47.20
C VAL A 1083 20.78 54.16 48.57
N ALA A 1084 21.85 54.91 48.82
CA ALA A 1084 22.53 54.94 50.12
C ALA A 1084 21.60 55.39 51.26
N ASN A 1085 20.81 56.43 51.05
CA ASN A 1085 19.86 56.92 52.06
C ASN A 1085 18.75 55.91 52.34
N ALA A 1086 18.27 55.21 51.32
CA ALA A 1086 17.30 54.12 51.50
C ALA A 1086 17.90 53.00 52.36
N VAL A 1087 19.13 52.57 52.07
CA VAL A 1087 19.86 51.54 52.85
C VAL A 1087 20.09 51.97 54.31
N LEU A 1088 20.40 53.25 54.55
CA LEU A 1088 20.57 53.76 55.91
C LEU A 1088 19.27 53.83 56.71
N ALA A 1089 18.13 53.98 56.03
CA ALA A 1089 16.80 54.11 56.62
C ALA A 1089 16.08 52.76 56.80
N ASP A 1090 16.56 51.69 56.17
CA ASP A 1090 15.96 50.36 56.19
C ASP A 1090 16.34 49.58 57.45
N ASP A 1091 15.36 49.28 58.31
CA ASP A 1091 15.57 48.58 59.58
C ASP A 1091 15.96 47.09 59.42
N GLU A 1092 15.79 46.50 58.23
CA GLU A 1092 16.13 45.10 57.94
C GLU A 1092 17.60 44.92 57.52
N ILE A 1093 18.28 45.99 57.11
CA ILE A 1093 19.70 45.96 56.73
C ILE A 1093 20.61 45.99 57.97
N ASP A 1094 21.64 45.15 57.97
CA ASP A 1094 22.57 45.00 59.10
C ASP A 1094 23.41 46.27 59.38
N GLU A 1095 23.69 46.54 60.66
CA GLU A 1095 24.43 47.74 61.06
C GLU A 1095 25.89 47.77 60.54
N ASN A 1096 26.53 46.65 60.22
CA ASN A 1096 27.89 46.72 59.65
C ASN A 1096 27.86 47.33 58.25
N THR A 1097 26.86 46.97 57.43
CA THR A 1097 26.65 47.58 56.12
C THR A 1097 26.36 49.07 56.23
N LYS A 1098 25.51 49.48 57.17
CA LYS A 1098 25.21 50.91 57.43
C LYS A 1098 26.44 51.67 57.92
N ASP A 1099 27.24 51.09 58.81
CA ASP A 1099 28.48 51.71 59.30
C ASP A 1099 29.56 51.83 58.21
N ALA A 1100 29.68 50.82 57.35
CA ALA A 1100 30.55 50.88 56.18
C ALA A 1100 30.13 52.02 55.24
N LEU A 1101 28.83 52.17 54.99
CA LEU A 1101 28.28 53.25 54.18
C LEU A 1101 28.50 54.63 54.82
N ARG A 1102 28.27 54.78 56.14
CA ARG A 1102 28.55 56.03 56.88
C ARG A 1102 30.02 56.46 56.80
N LYS A 1103 30.96 55.50 56.75
CA LYS A 1103 32.40 55.79 56.57
C LYS A 1103 32.74 56.31 55.19
N LEU A 1104 31.99 55.95 54.14
CA LEU A 1104 32.21 56.50 52.79
C LEU A 1104 31.87 58.00 52.69
N TYR A 1105 31.12 58.54 53.65
CA TYR A 1105 30.80 59.97 53.75
C TYR A 1105 31.79 60.79 54.60
N GLN A 1106 32.71 60.12 55.32
CA GLN A 1106 33.74 60.75 56.18
C GLN A 1106 35.07 60.87 55.43
#